data_AF-A0A4Z0W4P6-F1
#
_entry.id   AF-A0A4Z0W4P6-F1
#
_cell.length_a   1.000
_cell.length_b   1.000
_cell.length_c   1.000
_cell.angle_alpha   90.00
_cell.angle_beta   90.00
_cell.angle_gamma   90.00
#
_symmetry.space_group_name_H-M   'P 1'
#
loop_
_entity.id
_entity.type
_entity.pdbx_description
1 polymer ?
#
loop_
_entity_poly.entity_id
_entity_poly.type
_entity_poly.pdbx_seq_one_letter_code
_entity_poly.pdbx_strand_id
1 'polypeptide(L)'
;MTSNNSPREIANSVYWLSPNIQPGSLRVNQYLIVNDNDIILIDPGPITLFEQLKDTVNEIINFEQINNILVTSADIEKVSSLQKVIDSLPKKPKIITSWNIKLSLETLGMDCEYLIVDYKDSIDFVDGNNLKVIPIPYLKSPGTFIIYDEKRKVLFSGNLFGAIANNLRKYADIDYFDYMVAYHEYNFASSELLDPIIDYIDNMEIDLIAPFYGSMINKNIDEAINKIRNINAGVYSKHIAKKMLSMVNYKNLIKDITKKLPGKNDRIKEQMLSYTRQNQNEEPEKVLNEISSLIYYHKGLESLILVKNIIDDFCIKYNIKTPSIIKEVLNETVGEINNLKQKLNNLEVDNKILKKTLDETKVNLYKNDLTNLKNGKSFIETLSFDLPKALDEKRDNKIIFINVNNLSEINSSYGDTMGDETLRNVSILLRENKEEKHELYKLKGSLFAYYIKDGNDPYPYAERIINLIKDSDIFIEKPKISLSIVSFGEYFNEKKHYDKIIDDIFDMGQLRLKIAKGIGDNILFEDHMLKEYSEESEVVLIVDEDQYTTNILKNYLIDLGYRILTARNGEKALKIINESKIDLVISSISLPKLDGFSLKQKMNEKSNTRKIKFILIDFKKSPSNTKRAYSLGINYFIKKPFLIEEVVGIVNNIILGDYSA
;
A
#
# COMPACT_ATOMS: atom_id res chain seq x y z
N MET A 1 75.82 -4.00 19.43
CA MET A 1 76.51 -3.63 20.69
C MET A 1 77.02 -2.20 20.55
N THR A 2 76.23 -1.23 20.99
CA THR A 2 76.68 0.06 21.51
C THR A 2 75.68 0.42 22.60
N SER A 3 76.17 0.43 23.83
CA SER A 3 75.47 0.77 25.07
C SER A 3 74.91 2.19 24.98
N ASN A 4 73.59 2.31 25.01
CA ASN A 4 72.90 3.59 25.10
C ASN A 4 71.95 3.50 26.30
N ASN A 5 72.54 3.33 27.48
CA ASN A 5 71.86 3.08 28.75
C ASN A 5 71.39 4.36 29.48
N SER A 6 71.47 5.51 28.83
CA SER A 6 71.03 6.77 29.45
C SER A 6 69.50 6.91 29.39
N PRO A 7 68.88 7.52 30.42
CA PRO A 7 67.48 7.89 30.39
C PRO A 7 67.21 8.77 29.18
N ARG A 8 65.99 8.67 28.64
CA ARG A 8 65.59 9.51 27.51
C ARG A 8 64.33 10.27 27.86
N GLU A 9 64.41 11.58 27.72
CA GLU A 9 63.22 12.40 27.64
C GLU A 9 62.40 11.98 26.41
N ILE A 10 61.13 11.66 26.63
CA ILE A 10 60.19 11.15 25.61
C ILE A 10 59.05 12.12 25.35
N ALA A 11 58.78 13.02 26.30
CA ALA A 11 57.99 14.23 26.18
C ALA A 11 58.53 15.24 27.20
N ASN A 12 58.12 16.51 27.12
CA ASN A 12 58.62 17.57 28.01
C ASN A 12 58.55 17.15 29.50
N SER A 13 59.69 17.01 30.17
CA SER A 13 59.80 16.56 31.57
C SER A 13 59.23 15.17 31.87
N VAL A 14 59.11 14.32 30.86
CA VAL A 14 58.71 12.90 30.97
C VAL A 14 59.85 12.04 30.45
N TYR A 15 60.35 11.15 31.31
CA TYR A 15 61.53 10.35 31.04
C TYR A 15 61.20 8.86 31.02
N TRP A 16 61.74 8.17 30.03
CA TRP A 16 61.77 6.71 29.97
C TRP A 16 63.08 6.21 30.58
N LEU A 17 62.96 5.39 31.64
CA LEU A 17 64.03 5.03 32.55
C LEU A 17 64.67 3.65 32.28
N SER A 18 64.17 2.88 31.30
CA SER A 18 64.56 1.46 31.17
C SER A 18 65.23 1.12 29.83
N PRO A 19 66.57 1.26 29.71
CA PRO A 19 67.27 0.94 28.48
C PRO A 19 68.08 -0.38 28.45
N ASN A 20 68.05 -1.24 29.48
CA ASN A 20 68.88 -2.46 29.41
C ASN A 20 68.27 -3.69 30.10
N ILE A 21 68.13 -4.78 29.32
CA ILE A 21 67.57 -6.06 29.71
C ILE A 21 68.58 -7.11 29.25
N GLN A 22 69.06 -7.95 30.17
CA GLN A 22 69.92 -9.06 29.80
C GLN A 22 69.19 -9.94 28.76
N PRO A 23 69.88 -10.47 27.74
CA PRO A 23 69.26 -11.39 26.78
C PRO A 23 68.47 -12.49 27.50
N GLY A 24 67.17 -12.59 27.24
CA GLY A 24 66.26 -13.55 27.89
C GLY A 24 65.49 -13.05 29.11
N SER A 25 65.70 -11.80 29.57
CA SER A 25 64.86 -11.18 30.61
C SER A 25 63.68 -10.39 30.03
N LEU A 26 62.62 -10.22 30.82
CA LEU A 26 61.39 -9.55 30.39
C LEU A 26 61.63 -8.04 30.24
N ARG A 27 61.31 -7.49 29.07
CA ARG A 27 61.43 -6.04 28.81
C ARG A 27 60.28 -5.27 29.43
N VAL A 28 60.60 -4.49 30.47
CA VAL A 28 59.67 -3.57 31.15
C VAL A 28 60.13 -2.13 30.98
N ASN A 29 59.18 -1.21 30.96
CA ASN A 29 59.37 0.22 30.87
C ASN A 29 58.93 0.87 32.19
N GLN A 30 59.82 1.67 32.77
CA GLN A 30 59.53 2.54 33.90
C GLN A 30 59.58 3.99 33.42
N TYR A 31 58.75 4.84 34.02
CA TYR A 31 58.62 6.23 33.62
C TYR A 31 58.73 7.17 34.82
N LEU A 32 59.31 8.35 34.58
CA LEU A 32 59.44 9.41 35.56
C LEU A 32 58.84 10.69 34.99
N ILE A 33 57.95 11.33 35.74
CA ILE A 33 57.48 12.69 35.46
C ILE A 33 58.17 13.61 36.46
N VAL A 34 58.84 14.64 35.96
CA VAL A 34 59.58 15.63 36.76
C VAL A 34 58.86 16.96 36.63
N ASN A 35 58.02 17.28 37.61
CA ASN A 35 57.41 18.61 37.75
C ASN A 35 58.14 19.41 38.84
N ASP A 36 57.87 20.71 38.93
CA ASP A 36 58.57 21.62 39.86
C ASP A 36 58.51 21.14 41.33
N ASN A 37 57.35 20.62 41.76
CA ASN A 37 57.13 20.13 43.13
C ASN A 37 56.74 18.65 43.21
N ASP A 38 56.40 18.01 42.09
CA ASP A 38 55.84 16.66 42.05
C ASP A 38 56.71 15.76 41.17
N ILE A 39 57.50 14.90 41.83
CA ILE A 39 58.35 13.91 41.16
C ILE A 39 57.65 12.57 41.25
N ILE A 40 57.13 12.11 40.11
CA ILE A 40 56.22 10.97 40.03
C ILE A 40 56.93 9.81 39.33
N LEU A 41 57.19 8.74 40.09
CA LEU A 41 57.65 7.48 39.52
C LEU A 41 56.45 6.60 39.17
N ILE A 42 56.35 6.15 37.92
CA ILE A 42 55.25 5.29 37.45
C ILE A 42 55.77 3.86 37.33
N ASP A 43 55.08 2.94 38.00
CA ASP A 43 55.33 1.49 37.99
C ASP A 43 56.82 1.16 38.15
N PRO A 44 57.37 1.21 39.39
CA PRO A 44 58.82 1.11 39.65
C PRO A 44 59.45 -0.20 39.16
N GLY A 45 58.65 -1.20 38.86
CA GLY A 45 59.08 -2.38 38.12
C GLY A 45 59.71 -3.44 39.00
N PRO A 46 60.47 -4.38 38.40
CA PRO A 46 60.96 -5.56 39.09
C PRO A 46 62.14 -5.24 40.01
N ILE A 47 62.23 -5.94 41.15
CA ILE A 47 63.32 -5.77 42.12
C ILE A 47 64.72 -5.96 41.53
N THR A 48 64.84 -6.78 40.48
CA THR A 48 66.10 -7.04 39.76
C THR A 48 66.63 -5.82 39.01
N LEU A 49 65.77 -4.85 38.69
CA LEU A 49 66.14 -3.60 38.01
C LEU A 49 66.29 -2.41 38.96
N PHE A 50 66.16 -2.61 40.27
CA PHE A 50 66.15 -1.51 41.23
C PHE A 50 67.43 -0.65 41.20
N GLU A 51 68.62 -1.26 41.20
CA GLU A 51 69.87 -0.48 41.19
C GLU A 51 69.99 0.34 39.91
N GLN A 52 69.64 -0.26 38.76
CA GLN A 52 69.61 0.45 37.48
C GLN A 52 68.58 1.58 37.48
N LEU A 53 67.37 1.36 38.02
CA LEU A 53 66.35 2.38 38.17
C LEU A 53 66.89 3.56 38.98
N LYS A 54 67.54 3.27 40.12
CA LYS A 54 68.12 4.28 41.01
C LYS A 54 69.20 5.09 40.28
N ASP A 55 70.13 4.42 39.61
CA ASP A 55 71.19 5.07 38.83
C ASP A 55 70.61 5.94 37.71
N THR A 56 69.62 5.41 36.98
CA THR A 56 68.99 6.10 35.84
C THR A 56 68.21 7.33 36.27
N VAL A 57 67.52 7.27 37.41
CA VAL A 57 66.86 8.45 37.98
C VAL A 57 67.89 9.48 38.41
N ASN A 58 68.99 9.08 39.07
CA ASN A 58 70.08 9.97 39.50
C ASN A 58 70.79 10.70 38.34
N GLU A 59 70.73 10.16 37.11
CA GLU A 59 71.18 10.85 35.90
C GLU A 59 70.26 12.03 35.48
N ILE A 60 69.00 12.07 35.97
CA ILE A 60 68.00 13.10 35.66
C ILE A 60 67.83 14.07 36.83
N ILE A 61 67.58 13.54 38.03
CA ILE A 61 67.31 14.25 39.29
C ILE A 61 67.81 13.43 40.48
N ASN A 62 67.94 14.00 41.68
CA ASN A 62 68.31 13.18 42.84
C ASN A 62 67.16 12.20 43.18
N PHE A 63 67.44 10.89 43.24
CA PHE A 63 66.46 9.84 43.55
C PHE A 63 65.65 10.10 44.81
N GLU A 64 66.27 10.72 45.83
CA GLU A 64 65.61 11.07 47.10
C GLU A 64 64.50 12.14 46.96
N GLN A 65 64.39 12.80 45.81
CA GLN A 65 63.36 13.81 45.52
C GLN A 65 62.03 13.19 45.07
N ILE A 66 61.97 11.87 44.79
CA ILE A 66 60.71 11.19 44.47
C ILE A 66 59.76 11.31 45.66
N ASN A 67 58.59 11.90 45.44
CA ASN A 67 57.59 12.13 46.47
C ASN A 67 56.23 11.51 46.16
N ASN A 68 56.00 11.12 44.91
CA ASN A 68 54.80 10.42 44.47
C ASN A 68 55.19 9.14 43.70
N ILE A 69 54.48 8.05 43.96
CA ILE A 69 54.62 6.81 43.18
C ILE A 69 53.25 6.37 42.69
N LEU A 70 53.13 6.20 41.38
CA LEU A 70 51.91 5.75 40.73
C LEU A 70 52.00 4.25 40.46
N VAL A 71 51.03 3.50 40.97
CA VAL A 71 50.96 2.05 40.81
C VAL A 71 49.68 1.69 40.06
N THR A 72 49.81 1.34 38.78
CA THR A 72 48.69 1.11 37.87
C THR A 72 48.05 -0.27 38.00
N SER A 73 48.81 -1.28 38.44
CA SER A 73 48.32 -2.61 38.83
C SER A 73 49.20 -3.24 39.91
N ALA A 74 48.63 -4.19 40.66
CA ALA A 74 49.34 -4.98 41.68
C ALA A 74 50.18 -6.13 41.08
N ASP A 75 50.45 -6.11 39.78
CA ASP A 75 51.20 -7.18 39.11
C ASP A 75 52.65 -7.19 39.65
N ILE A 76 53.19 -8.37 39.98
CA ILE A 76 54.47 -8.51 40.67
C ILE A 76 55.65 -7.85 39.91
N GLU A 77 55.58 -7.91 38.59
CA GLU A 77 56.48 -7.21 37.66
C GLU A 77 56.55 -5.69 37.87
N LYS A 78 55.48 -5.04 38.36
CA LYS A 78 55.40 -3.59 38.54
C LYS A 78 55.75 -3.14 39.96
N VAL A 79 55.47 -3.98 40.96
CA VAL A 79 55.52 -3.57 42.37
C VAL A 79 56.62 -4.23 43.19
N SER A 80 57.33 -5.24 42.68
CA SER A 80 58.32 -5.97 43.50
C SER A 80 59.50 -5.13 43.97
N SER A 81 59.88 -4.06 43.26
CA SER A 81 60.90 -3.11 43.73
C SER A 81 60.36 -2.02 44.67
N LEU A 82 59.04 -1.87 44.78
CA LEU A 82 58.39 -0.72 45.41
C LEU A 82 58.82 -0.51 46.87
N GLN A 83 58.88 -1.59 47.68
CA GLN A 83 59.34 -1.48 49.06
C GLN A 83 60.78 -0.96 49.13
N LYS A 84 61.66 -1.44 48.26
CA LYS A 84 63.07 -1.02 48.21
C LYS A 84 63.21 0.43 47.74
N VAL A 85 62.34 0.90 46.85
CA VAL A 85 62.21 2.32 46.50
C VAL A 85 61.82 3.12 47.73
N ILE A 86 60.74 2.76 48.42
CA ILE A 86 60.25 3.46 49.62
C ILE A 86 61.34 3.53 50.70
N ASP A 87 62.03 2.41 50.98
CA ASP A 87 63.09 2.34 51.99
C ASP A 87 64.32 3.20 51.65
N SER A 88 64.50 3.54 50.37
CA SER A 88 65.60 4.37 49.87
C SER A 88 65.27 5.86 49.82
N LEU A 89 64.05 6.26 50.19
CA LEU A 89 63.62 7.65 50.23
C LEU A 89 63.69 8.22 51.66
N PRO A 90 64.08 9.49 51.84
CA PRO A 90 64.18 10.10 53.17
C PRO A 90 62.81 10.31 53.84
N LYS A 91 61.73 10.37 53.03
CA LYS A 91 60.35 10.45 53.48
C LYS A 91 59.51 9.45 52.70
N LYS A 92 58.53 8.85 53.36
CA LYS A 92 57.56 7.96 52.70
C LYS A 92 56.83 8.74 51.59
N PRO A 93 56.79 8.22 50.35
CA PRO A 93 56.09 8.88 49.26
C PRO A 93 54.58 8.70 49.40
N LYS A 94 53.81 9.52 48.68
CA LYS A 94 52.38 9.29 48.45
C LYS A 94 52.21 8.24 47.35
N ILE A 95 51.48 7.16 47.64
CA ILE A 95 51.16 6.12 46.68
C ILE A 95 49.82 6.44 46.02
N ILE A 96 49.81 6.58 44.70
CA ILE A 96 48.63 6.87 43.89
C ILE A 96 48.17 5.58 43.22
N THR A 97 47.01 5.06 43.61
CA THR A 97 46.55 3.74 43.15
C THR A 97 45.04 3.54 43.37
N SER A 98 44.49 2.39 42.97
CA SER A 98 43.08 2.05 43.22
C SER A 98 42.88 1.41 44.60
N TRP A 99 41.66 1.40 45.13
CA TRP A 99 41.37 0.78 46.43
C TRP A 99 41.72 -0.72 46.43
N ASN A 100 41.53 -1.39 45.30
CA ASN A 100 41.79 -2.82 45.17
C ASN A 100 43.30 -3.11 45.21
N ILE A 101 44.09 -2.30 44.51
CA ILE A 101 45.55 -2.41 44.53
C ILE A 101 46.10 -2.05 45.91
N LYS A 102 45.56 -1.01 46.57
CA LYS A 102 45.94 -0.64 47.94
C LYS A 102 45.88 -1.83 48.90
N LEU A 103 44.80 -2.62 48.88
CA LEU A 103 44.68 -3.81 49.74
C LEU A 103 45.82 -4.81 49.53
N SER A 104 46.26 -4.96 48.28
CA SER A 104 47.38 -5.83 47.92
C SER A 104 48.71 -5.27 48.42
N LEU A 105 48.91 -3.95 48.32
CA LEU A 105 50.12 -3.26 48.83
C LEU A 105 50.19 -3.28 50.36
N GLU A 106 49.07 -3.07 51.06
CA GLU A 106 48.98 -3.19 52.52
C GLU A 106 49.31 -4.61 52.99
N THR A 107 48.90 -5.64 52.22
CA THR A 107 49.24 -7.04 52.51
C THR A 107 50.75 -7.30 52.38
N LEU A 108 51.46 -6.54 51.54
CA LEU A 108 52.92 -6.57 51.45
C LEU A 108 53.62 -5.77 52.58
N GLY A 109 52.85 -5.17 53.50
CA GLY A 109 53.38 -4.39 54.62
C GLY A 109 53.69 -2.94 54.28
N MET A 110 53.22 -2.44 53.13
CA MET A 110 53.50 -1.06 52.69
C MET A 110 52.63 -0.06 53.45
N ASP A 111 53.21 0.55 54.48
CA ASP A 111 52.60 1.63 55.25
C ASP A 111 52.99 2.99 54.65
N CYS A 112 52.13 3.56 53.80
CA CYS A 112 52.32 4.87 53.14
C CYS A 112 50.99 5.65 53.09
N GLU A 113 51.04 6.94 52.77
CA GLU A 113 49.81 7.69 52.44
C GLU A 113 49.32 7.25 51.05
N TYR A 114 48.03 6.91 50.95
CA TYR A 114 47.42 6.46 49.70
C TYR A 114 46.45 7.50 49.13
N LEU A 115 46.60 7.83 47.86
CA LEU A 115 45.61 8.56 47.07
C LEU A 115 44.81 7.56 46.21
N ILE A 116 43.54 7.33 46.57
CA ILE A 116 42.65 6.42 45.85
C ILE A 116 42.02 7.11 44.63
N VAL A 117 42.18 6.50 43.45
CA VAL A 117 41.78 7.10 42.17
C VAL A 117 40.43 6.61 41.61
N ASP A 118 39.82 5.57 42.16
CA ASP A 118 38.59 4.96 41.60
C ASP A 118 37.39 5.91 41.46
N TYR A 119 37.35 6.97 42.26
CA TYR A 119 36.27 7.97 42.27
C TYR A 119 36.71 9.33 41.71
N LYS A 120 37.85 9.38 41.01
CA LYS A 120 38.44 10.62 40.49
C LYS A 120 38.64 10.52 38.98
N ASP A 121 38.22 11.56 38.27
CA ASP A 121 38.46 11.67 36.82
C ASP A 121 39.92 12.05 36.52
N SER A 122 40.59 12.72 37.47
CA SER A 122 41.98 13.13 37.33
C SER A 122 42.71 13.26 38.66
N ILE A 123 44.04 13.29 38.58
CA ILE A 123 44.97 13.60 39.66
C ILE A 123 45.53 14.99 39.41
N ASP A 124 45.21 15.93 40.29
CA ASP A 124 45.71 17.30 40.24
C ASP A 124 47.03 17.41 41.00
N PHE A 125 48.04 18.03 40.37
CA PHE A 125 49.35 18.30 40.95
C PHE A 125 49.51 19.80 41.27
N VAL A 126 50.49 20.12 42.12
CA VAL A 126 50.65 21.47 42.69
C VAL A 126 50.98 22.52 41.63
N ASP A 127 51.60 22.09 40.53
CA ASP A 127 51.99 22.91 39.39
C ASP A 127 50.85 23.16 38.38
N GLY A 128 49.63 22.67 38.67
CA GLY A 128 48.46 22.79 37.81
C GLY A 128 48.42 21.78 36.66
N ASN A 129 49.35 20.82 36.60
CA ASN A 129 49.22 19.68 35.70
C ASN A 129 48.14 18.72 36.23
N ASN A 130 47.35 18.15 35.32
CA ASN A 130 46.37 17.12 35.63
C ASN A 130 46.70 15.82 34.88
N LEU A 131 46.57 14.69 35.55
CA LEU A 131 46.69 13.37 34.95
C LEU A 131 45.32 12.70 34.96
N LYS A 132 44.72 12.45 33.80
CA LYS A 132 43.43 11.76 33.71
C LYS A 132 43.60 10.30 34.07
N VAL A 133 42.70 9.78 34.88
CA VAL A 133 42.67 8.38 35.31
C VAL A 133 41.64 7.64 34.47
N ILE A 134 42.06 6.58 33.78
CA ILE A 134 41.18 5.79 32.92
C ILE A 134 41.12 4.37 33.49
N PRO A 135 39.99 3.94 34.07
CA PRO A 135 39.86 2.60 34.63
C PRO A 135 39.84 1.55 33.52
N ILE A 136 40.67 0.51 33.67
CA ILE A 136 40.74 -0.64 32.75
C ILE A 136 40.64 -1.97 33.53
N PRO A 137 39.58 -2.16 34.33
CA PRO A 137 39.48 -3.31 35.23
C PRO A 137 39.53 -4.63 34.45
N TYR A 138 40.23 -5.62 35.01
CA TYR A 138 40.40 -6.95 34.41
C TYR A 138 41.22 -6.98 33.11
N LEU A 139 41.96 -5.91 32.79
CA LEU A 139 42.89 -5.82 31.65
C LEU A 139 44.34 -5.60 32.14
N LYS A 140 44.98 -6.56 32.80
CA LYS A 140 44.51 -7.94 33.10
C LYS A 140 44.05 -8.17 34.54
N SER A 141 44.26 -7.22 35.44
CA SER A 141 44.03 -7.39 36.89
C SER A 141 42.87 -6.51 37.38
N PRO A 142 42.14 -6.92 38.44
CA PRO A 142 41.09 -6.08 39.04
C PRO A 142 41.66 -4.74 39.51
N GLY A 143 40.88 -3.67 39.38
CA GLY A 143 41.28 -2.32 39.81
C GLY A 143 42.45 -1.71 39.03
N THR A 144 42.84 -2.28 37.89
CA THR A 144 43.86 -1.69 37.00
C THR A 144 43.32 -0.41 36.36
N PHE A 145 44.19 0.59 36.21
CA PHE A 145 43.88 1.83 35.50
C PHE A 145 45.11 2.28 34.68
N ILE A 146 44.90 3.15 33.72
CA ILE A 146 45.94 3.82 32.94
C ILE A 146 45.85 5.32 33.13
N ILE A 147 46.91 6.03 32.74
CA ILE A 147 47.02 7.46 32.97
C ILE A 147 47.23 8.17 31.64
N TYR A 148 46.51 9.27 31.44
CA TYR A 148 46.69 10.16 30.30
C TYR A 148 47.12 11.55 30.76
N ASP A 149 48.30 11.98 30.31
CA ASP A 149 48.80 13.33 30.48
C ASP A 149 48.31 14.19 29.30
N GLU A 150 47.27 14.98 29.55
CA GLU A 150 46.60 15.79 28.53
C GLU A 150 47.47 16.92 27.99
N LYS A 151 48.32 17.50 28.84
CA LYS A 151 49.22 18.61 28.46
C LYS A 151 50.32 18.13 27.52
N ARG A 152 50.85 16.93 27.77
CA ARG A 152 51.98 16.35 27.03
C ARG A 152 51.54 15.35 25.96
N LYS A 153 50.24 15.03 25.90
CA LYS A 153 49.63 14.05 24.99
C LYS A 153 50.27 12.66 25.09
N VAL A 154 50.60 12.25 26.31
CA VAL A 154 51.23 10.94 26.61
C VAL A 154 50.24 10.03 27.33
N LEU A 155 49.96 8.86 26.75
CA LEU A 155 49.18 7.81 27.38
C LEU A 155 50.11 6.77 28.03
N PHE A 156 50.20 6.78 29.37
CA PHE A 156 50.86 5.72 30.14
C PHE A 156 49.91 4.52 30.25
N SER A 157 49.96 3.64 29.25
CA SER A 157 48.95 2.62 29.00
C SER A 157 49.10 1.35 29.85
N GLY A 158 50.07 1.30 30.76
CA GLY A 158 50.28 0.13 31.62
C GLY A 158 50.42 -1.14 30.78
N ASN A 159 49.57 -2.15 30.99
CA ASN A 159 49.62 -3.38 30.21
C ASN A 159 48.99 -3.23 28.81
N LEU A 160 48.11 -2.24 28.61
CA LEU A 160 47.47 -1.97 27.32
C LEU A 160 48.50 -1.45 26.30
N PHE A 161 48.37 -1.85 25.04
CA PHE A 161 49.33 -1.60 23.95
C PHE A 161 50.74 -2.19 24.17
N GLY A 162 50.91 -3.01 25.21
CA GLY A 162 52.15 -3.71 25.50
C GLY A 162 52.38 -4.94 24.62
N ALA A 163 53.64 -5.34 24.48
CA ALA A 163 54.02 -6.58 23.81
C ALA A 163 55.24 -7.23 24.45
N ILE A 164 55.33 -8.55 24.33
CA ILE A 164 56.50 -9.33 24.73
C ILE A 164 57.13 -9.95 23.48
N ALA A 165 58.35 -9.53 23.15
CA ALA A 165 59.12 -10.06 22.02
C ALA A 165 60.63 -9.97 22.29
N ASN A 166 61.41 -10.80 21.61
CA ASN A 166 62.86 -10.88 21.84
C ASN A 166 63.65 -9.71 21.21
N ASN A 167 63.11 -9.06 20.17
CA ASN A 167 63.82 -8.04 19.37
C ASN A 167 63.14 -6.66 19.44
N LEU A 168 62.69 -6.26 20.64
CA LEU A 168 61.99 -5.00 20.83
C LEU A 168 62.92 -3.80 20.62
N ARG A 169 62.40 -2.72 20.00
CA ARG A 169 63.11 -1.44 19.77
C ARG A 169 62.64 -0.37 20.76
N LYS A 170 63.22 0.83 20.72
CA LYS A 170 62.71 1.95 21.55
C LYS A 170 61.27 2.28 21.17
N TYR A 171 61.04 2.48 19.87
CA TYR A 171 59.73 2.76 19.29
C TYR A 171 59.25 1.56 18.49
N ALA A 172 57.94 1.33 18.51
CA ALA A 172 57.28 0.27 17.76
C ALA A 172 57.54 0.40 16.25
N ASP A 173 57.91 -0.71 15.63
CA ASP A 173 57.86 -0.89 14.17
C ASP A 173 56.58 -1.63 13.79
N ILE A 174 56.37 -1.89 12.50
CA ILE A 174 55.13 -2.50 12.01
C ILE A 174 54.93 -3.93 12.58
N ASP A 175 56.02 -4.68 12.78
CA ASP A 175 55.98 -6.03 13.33
C ASP A 175 55.58 -6.05 14.82
N TYR A 176 55.81 -4.93 15.53
CA TYR A 176 55.41 -4.79 16.94
C TYR A 176 53.91 -5.05 17.16
N PHE A 177 53.06 -4.62 16.23
CA PHE A 177 51.61 -4.71 16.40
C PHE A 177 51.09 -6.15 16.41
N ASP A 178 51.78 -7.09 15.75
CA ASP A 178 51.40 -8.49 15.79
C ASP A 178 51.79 -9.14 17.14
N TYR A 179 52.96 -8.79 17.69
CA TYR A 179 53.32 -9.20 19.06
C TYR A 179 52.40 -8.59 20.11
N MET A 180 51.95 -7.35 19.87
CA MET A 180 50.98 -6.66 20.71
C MET A 180 49.65 -7.42 20.71
N VAL A 181 49.08 -7.74 19.55
CA VAL A 181 47.85 -8.55 19.45
C VAL A 181 47.99 -9.87 20.20
N ALA A 182 49.08 -10.61 19.96
CA ALA A 182 49.31 -11.90 20.61
C ALA A 182 49.39 -11.79 22.15
N TYR A 183 50.04 -10.75 22.67
CA TYR A 183 50.11 -10.49 24.11
C TYR A 183 48.71 -10.25 24.71
N HIS A 184 47.88 -9.44 24.05
CA HIS A 184 46.56 -9.08 24.56
C HIS A 184 45.58 -10.23 24.48
N GLU A 185 45.55 -10.99 23.37
CA GLU A 185 44.68 -12.16 23.21
C GLU A 185 44.90 -13.20 24.33
N TYR A 186 46.13 -13.31 24.82
CA TYR A 186 46.49 -14.23 25.89
C TYR A 186 46.19 -13.68 27.30
N ASN A 187 46.48 -12.41 27.55
CA ASN A 187 46.46 -11.84 28.91
C ASN A 187 45.11 -11.21 29.29
N PHE A 188 44.31 -10.76 28.33
CA PHE A 188 43.07 -10.03 28.62
C PHE A 188 41.88 -10.98 28.81
N ALA A 189 41.00 -10.63 29.75
CA ALA A 189 39.92 -11.51 30.17
C ALA A 189 38.77 -11.64 29.16
N SER A 190 38.47 -10.57 28.41
CA SER A 190 37.42 -10.53 27.39
C SER A 190 37.64 -9.36 26.43
N SER A 191 37.35 -9.55 25.15
CA SER A 191 37.29 -8.46 24.17
C SER A 191 36.15 -7.47 24.46
N GLU A 192 35.05 -7.90 25.08
CA GLU A 192 33.88 -7.05 25.35
C GLU A 192 34.19 -5.88 26.32
N LEU A 193 35.23 -6.02 27.14
CA LEU A 193 35.67 -4.95 28.04
C LEU A 193 36.44 -3.86 27.30
N LEU A 194 36.96 -4.14 26.10
CA LEU A 194 37.83 -3.22 25.38
C LEU A 194 37.04 -2.14 24.66
N ASP A 195 35.90 -2.44 24.07
CA ASP A 195 35.14 -1.50 23.24
C ASP A 195 34.94 -0.12 23.91
N PRO A 196 34.36 -0.02 25.13
CA PRO A 196 34.16 1.29 25.75
C PRO A 196 35.47 2.00 26.13
N ILE A 197 36.52 1.24 26.44
CA ILE A 197 37.84 1.78 26.81
C ILE A 197 38.55 2.32 25.56
N ILE A 198 38.53 1.55 24.48
CA ILE A 198 39.16 1.92 23.22
C ILE A 198 38.40 3.08 22.59
N ASP A 199 37.07 3.09 22.60
CA ASP A 199 36.27 4.26 22.18
C ASP A 199 36.64 5.53 22.95
N TYR A 200 36.87 5.40 24.26
CA TYR A 200 37.29 6.54 25.07
C TYR A 200 38.69 7.04 24.70
N ILE A 201 39.64 6.12 24.44
CA ILE A 201 41.03 6.43 24.04
C ILE A 201 41.09 7.00 22.61
N ASP A 202 40.29 6.48 21.69
CA ASP A 202 40.23 6.87 20.27
C ASP A 202 39.79 8.33 20.08
N ASN A 203 39.07 8.88 21.06
CA ASN A 203 38.67 10.29 21.08
C ASN A 203 39.73 11.23 21.69
N MET A 204 40.90 10.74 22.08
CA MET A 204 41.98 11.53 22.68
C MET A 204 43.05 11.92 21.65
N GLU A 205 43.60 13.12 21.78
CA GLU A 205 44.77 13.53 21.01
C GLU A 205 46.06 12.96 21.61
N ILE A 206 46.51 11.80 21.15
CA ILE A 206 47.69 11.11 21.70
C ILE A 206 48.88 11.24 20.74
N ASP A 207 49.99 11.79 21.22
CA ASP A 207 51.26 11.86 20.48
C ASP A 207 52.17 10.65 20.79
N LEU A 208 52.00 10.05 21.98
CA LEU A 208 52.83 8.94 22.45
C LEU A 208 52.03 7.99 23.35
N ILE A 209 52.03 6.70 23.02
CA ILE A 209 51.62 5.63 23.93
C ILE A 209 52.87 5.01 24.58
N ALA A 210 52.87 5.00 25.91
CA ALA A 210 53.95 4.56 26.77
C ALA A 210 53.51 3.32 27.59
N PRO A 211 53.63 2.10 27.01
CA PRO A 211 53.23 0.87 27.67
C PRO A 211 54.29 0.38 28.66
N PHE A 212 53.87 -0.33 29.71
CA PHE A 212 54.76 -0.99 30.66
C PHE A 212 55.58 -2.11 30.00
N TYR A 213 54.99 -2.85 29.05
CA TYR A 213 55.71 -3.88 28.28
C TYR A 213 55.99 -3.40 26.86
N GLY A 214 57.15 -3.76 26.31
CA GLY A 214 57.38 -3.60 24.88
C GLY A 214 58.01 -2.26 24.46
N SER A 215 57.61 -1.79 23.28
CA SER A 215 58.13 -0.57 22.64
C SER A 215 57.10 0.55 22.76
N MET A 216 57.55 1.80 22.88
CA MET A 216 56.64 2.95 22.87
C MET A 216 56.09 3.19 21.47
N ILE A 217 54.85 3.68 21.35
CA ILE A 217 54.19 3.90 20.06
C ILE A 217 54.06 5.41 19.84
N ASN A 218 54.83 5.93 18.90
CA ASN A 218 54.83 7.35 18.54
C ASN A 218 54.47 7.60 17.06
N LYS A 219 54.11 6.52 16.35
CA LYS A 219 53.68 6.50 14.95
C LYS A 219 52.62 5.42 14.81
N ASN A 220 51.72 5.58 13.85
CA ASN A 220 50.63 4.63 13.57
C ASN A 220 49.81 4.30 14.83
N ILE A 221 49.51 5.32 15.66
CA ILE A 221 48.71 5.16 16.87
C ILE A 221 47.32 4.62 16.52
N ASP A 222 46.69 5.15 15.46
CA ASP A 222 45.40 4.67 14.95
C ASP A 222 45.46 3.19 14.55
N GLU A 223 46.58 2.71 14.00
CA GLU A 223 46.76 1.30 13.67
C GLU A 223 46.81 0.44 14.94
N ALA A 224 47.53 0.90 15.97
CA ALA A 224 47.60 0.23 17.26
C ALA A 224 46.22 0.15 17.93
N ILE A 225 45.47 1.25 17.95
CA ILE A 225 44.09 1.34 18.46
C ILE A 225 43.18 0.36 17.70
N ASN A 226 43.21 0.39 16.36
CA ASN A 226 42.41 -0.51 15.53
C ASN A 226 42.78 -1.99 15.71
N LYS A 227 44.07 -2.32 15.86
CA LYS A 227 44.51 -3.69 16.13
C LYS A 227 43.98 -4.18 17.47
N ILE A 228 44.07 -3.38 18.53
CA ILE A 228 43.54 -3.74 19.86
C ILE A 228 42.02 -3.86 19.86
N ARG A 229 41.31 -2.98 19.16
CA ARG A 229 39.84 -3.02 19.02
C ARG A 229 39.34 -4.36 18.48
N ASN A 230 40.11 -5.00 17.60
CA ASN A 230 39.68 -6.18 16.85
C ASN A 230 40.27 -7.52 17.38
N ILE A 231 40.84 -7.55 18.59
CA ILE A 231 41.42 -8.79 19.13
C ILE A 231 40.34 -9.76 19.63
N ASN A 232 40.67 -11.06 19.65
CA ASN A 232 39.84 -12.10 20.28
C ASN A 232 40.47 -12.58 21.60
N ALA A 233 40.29 -11.79 22.66
CA ALA A 233 40.88 -12.04 23.96
C ALA A 233 40.03 -12.95 24.87
N GLY A 234 40.71 -13.65 25.77
CA GLY A 234 40.07 -14.41 26.84
C GLY A 234 39.20 -15.55 26.33
N VAL A 235 37.90 -15.53 26.65
CA VAL A 235 36.95 -16.61 26.27
C VAL A 235 36.80 -16.76 24.75
N TYR A 236 37.07 -15.72 23.97
CA TYR A 236 37.04 -15.75 22.50
C TYR A 236 38.34 -16.28 21.88
N SER A 237 39.41 -16.42 22.67
CA SER A 237 40.67 -16.99 22.20
C SER A 237 40.48 -18.46 21.82
N LYS A 238 40.85 -18.84 20.58
CA LYS A 238 40.72 -20.22 20.07
C LYS A 238 41.34 -21.26 20.99
N HIS A 239 42.46 -20.93 21.64
CA HIS A 239 43.17 -21.85 22.54
C HIS A 239 42.42 -22.07 23.86
N ILE A 240 41.88 -20.99 24.46
CA ILE A 240 41.11 -21.06 25.70
C ILE A 240 39.75 -21.71 25.43
N ALA A 241 39.08 -21.35 24.34
CA ALA A 241 37.84 -21.96 23.89
C ALA A 241 37.98 -23.49 23.73
N LYS A 242 39.07 -23.97 23.11
CA LYS A 242 39.34 -25.43 22.97
C LYS A 242 39.49 -26.15 24.31
N LYS A 243 40.08 -25.51 25.32
CA LYS A 243 40.21 -26.06 26.67
C LYS A 243 38.91 -25.95 27.47
N MET A 244 38.11 -24.92 27.23
CA MET A 244 36.77 -24.78 27.80
C MET A 244 35.78 -25.79 27.22
N LEU A 245 35.95 -26.15 25.94
CA LEU A 245 35.16 -27.19 25.25
C LEU A 245 35.22 -28.55 25.98
N SER A 246 36.39 -28.93 26.53
CA SER A 246 36.51 -30.17 27.32
C SER A 246 35.85 -30.08 28.72
N MET A 247 35.39 -28.90 29.13
CA MET A 247 34.70 -28.66 30.40
C MET A 247 33.21 -28.34 30.21
N VAL A 248 32.69 -28.50 28.99
CA VAL A 248 31.30 -28.17 28.66
C VAL A 248 30.34 -28.98 29.52
N ASN A 249 29.46 -28.28 30.23
CA ASN A 249 28.42 -28.90 31.05
C ASN A 249 27.04 -28.48 30.54
N TYR A 250 26.35 -29.43 29.90
CA TYR A 250 25.02 -29.20 29.32
C TYR A 250 23.90 -29.13 30.37
N LYS A 251 24.15 -29.41 31.66
CA LYS A 251 23.10 -29.42 32.69
C LYS A 251 22.43 -28.06 32.85
N ASN A 252 23.21 -26.98 32.82
CA ASN A 252 22.67 -25.62 32.91
C ASN A 252 21.93 -25.24 31.62
N LEU A 253 22.52 -25.54 30.46
CA LEU A 253 21.86 -25.35 29.17
C LEU A 253 20.48 -26.03 29.12
N ILE A 254 20.42 -27.31 29.48
CA ILE A 254 19.16 -28.08 29.49
C ILE A 254 18.17 -27.49 30.49
N LYS A 255 18.63 -27.03 31.65
CA LYS A 255 17.78 -26.34 32.65
C LYS A 255 17.17 -25.06 32.08
N ASP A 256 17.96 -24.25 31.38
CA ASP A 256 17.51 -22.98 30.81
C ASP A 256 16.56 -23.20 29.62
N ILE A 257 16.88 -24.16 28.74
CA ILE A 257 15.99 -24.64 27.67
C ILE A 257 14.65 -25.08 28.26
N THR A 258 14.67 -25.98 29.26
CA THR A 258 13.42 -26.55 29.83
C THR A 258 12.58 -25.55 30.61
N LYS A 259 13.20 -24.49 31.17
CA LYS A 259 12.47 -23.37 31.78
C LYS A 259 11.73 -22.53 30.74
N LYS A 260 12.28 -22.41 29.54
CA LYS A 260 11.70 -21.58 28.47
C LYS A 260 10.66 -22.34 27.64
N LEU A 261 10.82 -23.65 27.46
CA LEU A 261 9.87 -24.49 26.73
C LEU A 261 8.45 -24.48 27.33
N PRO A 262 7.38 -24.47 26.50
CA PRO A 262 6.01 -24.50 26.99
C PRO A 262 5.56 -25.89 27.51
N GLY A 263 4.73 -25.89 28.55
CA GLY A 263 4.08 -27.08 29.11
C GLY A 263 4.97 -27.94 30.03
N LYS A 264 4.54 -29.19 30.29
CA LYS A 264 5.34 -30.15 31.08
C LYS A 264 6.56 -30.61 30.28
N ASN A 265 7.75 -30.46 30.86
CA ASN A 265 9.03 -30.69 30.19
C ASN A 265 9.90 -31.76 30.87
N ASP A 266 9.42 -32.46 31.90
CA ASP A 266 10.23 -33.42 32.66
C ASP A 266 10.76 -34.57 31.79
N ARG A 267 9.93 -35.07 30.87
CA ARG A 267 10.31 -36.16 29.95
C ARG A 267 11.43 -35.75 29.00
N ILE A 268 11.29 -34.60 28.33
CA ILE A 268 12.32 -34.11 27.40
C ILE A 268 13.59 -33.70 28.14
N LYS A 269 13.46 -33.13 29.35
CA LYS A 269 14.59 -32.83 30.24
C LYS A 269 15.40 -34.07 30.56
N GLU A 270 14.75 -35.15 30.99
CA GLU A 270 15.44 -36.41 31.28
C GLU A 270 16.05 -37.05 30.03
N GLN A 271 15.40 -36.97 28.86
CA GLN A 271 15.98 -37.45 27.61
C GLN A 271 17.26 -36.70 27.23
N MET A 272 17.25 -35.36 27.30
CA MET A 272 18.45 -34.54 27.04
C MET A 272 19.55 -34.80 28.07
N LEU A 273 19.21 -34.93 29.36
CA LEU A 273 20.18 -35.26 30.42
C LEU A 273 20.76 -36.66 30.25
N SER A 274 19.94 -37.65 29.87
CA SER A 274 20.38 -39.01 29.60
C SER A 274 21.33 -39.05 28.42
N TYR A 275 20.97 -38.40 27.30
CA TYR A 275 21.79 -38.34 26.11
C TYR A 275 23.16 -37.67 26.38
N THR A 276 23.17 -36.54 27.09
CA THR A 276 24.42 -35.84 27.43
C THR A 276 25.31 -36.63 28.39
N ARG A 277 24.74 -37.45 29.30
CA ARG A 277 25.52 -38.36 30.15
C ARG A 277 26.15 -39.51 29.36
N GLN A 278 25.43 -40.05 28.39
CA GLN A 278 25.90 -41.16 27.55
C GLN A 278 26.96 -40.72 26.54
N ASN A 279 26.96 -39.44 26.16
CA ASN A 279 27.79 -38.89 25.09
C ASN A 279 28.76 -37.80 25.59
N GLN A 280 29.34 -37.97 26.80
CA GLN A 280 30.28 -37.00 27.38
C GLN A 280 31.56 -36.80 26.55
N ASN A 281 31.95 -37.82 25.77
CA ASN A 281 33.15 -37.80 24.92
C ASN A 281 32.84 -37.44 23.45
N GLU A 282 31.58 -37.19 23.13
CA GLU A 282 31.14 -36.87 21.77
C GLU A 282 31.46 -35.40 21.44
N GLU A 283 31.58 -35.07 20.16
CA GLU A 283 31.78 -33.68 19.75
C GLU A 283 30.59 -32.80 20.19
N PRO A 284 30.83 -31.62 20.79
CA PRO A 284 29.76 -30.73 21.26
C PRO A 284 28.75 -30.33 20.18
N GLU A 285 29.20 -30.22 18.92
CA GLU A 285 28.32 -29.96 17.77
C GLU A 285 27.27 -31.08 17.60
N LYS A 286 27.67 -32.35 17.73
CA LYS A 286 26.74 -33.49 17.66
C LYS A 286 25.77 -33.50 18.83
N VAL A 287 26.26 -33.21 20.03
CA VAL A 287 25.42 -33.17 21.24
C VAL A 287 24.36 -32.08 21.13
N LEU A 288 24.73 -30.88 20.68
CA LEU A 288 23.78 -29.78 20.47
C LEU A 288 22.81 -30.03 19.33
N ASN A 289 23.26 -30.70 18.26
CA ASN A 289 22.37 -31.16 17.19
C ASN A 289 21.29 -32.09 17.74
N GLU A 290 21.66 -33.11 18.52
CA GLU A 290 20.68 -34.03 19.08
C GLU A 290 19.74 -33.35 20.08
N ILE A 291 20.26 -32.47 20.95
CA ILE A 291 19.42 -31.67 21.86
C ILE A 291 18.37 -30.89 21.05
N SER A 292 18.79 -30.24 19.96
CA SER A 292 17.91 -29.46 19.08
C SER A 292 16.89 -30.37 18.38
N SER A 293 17.30 -31.56 17.92
CA SER A 293 16.43 -32.59 17.33
C SER A 293 15.37 -33.08 18.31
N LEU A 294 15.74 -33.35 19.58
CA LEU A 294 14.80 -33.75 20.61
C LEU A 294 13.76 -32.68 20.90
N ILE A 295 14.15 -31.40 20.89
CA ILE A 295 13.24 -30.26 21.05
C ILE A 295 12.29 -30.19 19.87
N TYR A 296 12.81 -30.23 18.65
CA TYR A 296 12.00 -30.21 17.44
C TYR A 296 11.00 -31.37 17.40
N TYR A 297 11.45 -32.60 17.66
CA TYR A 297 10.63 -33.80 17.62
C TYR A 297 9.51 -33.81 18.66
N HIS A 298 9.78 -33.36 19.89
CA HIS A 298 8.79 -33.42 20.98
C HIS A 298 7.93 -32.17 21.14
N LYS A 299 8.42 -31.00 20.71
CA LYS A 299 7.81 -29.69 20.98
C LYS A 299 7.58 -28.84 19.74
N GLY A 300 8.03 -29.31 18.58
CA GLY A 300 7.85 -28.65 17.30
C GLY A 300 8.74 -27.43 17.11
N LEU A 301 8.52 -26.80 15.95
CA LEU A 301 9.25 -25.65 15.44
C LEU A 301 9.25 -24.44 16.39
N GLU A 302 8.06 -24.03 16.85
CA GLU A 302 7.90 -22.83 17.69
C GLU A 302 8.78 -22.88 18.94
N SER A 303 8.86 -24.07 19.54
CA SER A 303 9.65 -24.32 20.73
C SER A 303 11.15 -24.28 20.44
N LEU A 304 11.60 -24.77 19.28
CA LEU A 304 12.99 -24.68 18.85
C LEU A 304 13.41 -23.21 18.63
N ILE A 305 12.55 -22.40 18.00
CA ILE A 305 12.76 -20.95 17.83
C ILE A 305 12.85 -20.25 19.19
N LEU A 306 11.97 -20.59 20.13
CA LEU A 306 11.92 -19.97 21.46
C LEU A 306 13.21 -20.13 22.26
N VAL A 307 13.88 -21.27 22.11
CA VAL A 307 15.13 -21.59 22.80
C VAL A 307 16.38 -21.31 21.98
N LYS A 308 16.22 -20.88 20.71
CA LYS A 308 17.33 -20.63 19.77
C LYS A 308 18.40 -19.73 20.37
N ASN A 309 18.02 -18.59 20.97
CA ASN A 309 18.99 -17.67 21.54
C ASN A 309 19.80 -18.31 22.68
N ILE A 310 19.18 -19.16 23.50
CA ILE A 310 19.90 -19.89 24.57
C ILE A 310 20.94 -20.83 23.96
N ILE A 311 20.60 -21.51 22.86
CA ILE A 311 21.50 -22.41 22.14
C ILE A 311 22.62 -21.62 21.45
N ASP A 312 22.30 -20.48 20.83
CA ASP A 312 23.28 -19.62 20.15
C ASP A 312 24.25 -18.99 21.14
N ASP A 313 23.78 -18.47 22.28
CA ASP A 313 24.63 -17.91 23.34
C ASP A 313 25.60 -18.99 23.86
N PHE A 314 25.12 -20.22 24.02
CA PHE A 314 25.96 -21.34 24.39
C PHE A 314 26.98 -21.69 23.30
N CYS A 315 26.57 -21.67 22.03
CA CYS A 315 27.46 -21.87 20.90
C CYS A 315 28.57 -20.81 20.85
N ILE A 316 28.23 -19.53 21.03
CA ILE A 316 29.19 -18.42 21.08
C ILE A 316 30.17 -18.63 22.24
N LYS A 317 29.64 -18.87 23.44
CA LYS A 317 30.43 -19.04 24.67
C LYS A 317 31.51 -20.13 24.57
N TYR A 318 31.20 -21.23 23.88
CA TYR A 318 32.11 -22.36 23.74
C TYR A 318 32.72 -22.47 22.33
N ASN A 319 32.48 -21.50 21.45
CA ASN A 319 32.90 -21.52 20.06
C ASN A 319 32.50 -22.82 19.31
N ILE A 320 31.24 -23.23 19.47
CA ILE A 320 30.61 -24.39 18.82
C ILE A 320 29.79 -23.90 17.63
N LYS A 321 29.75 -24.66 16.53
CA LYS A 321 28.85 -24.33 15.42
C LYS A 321 27.38 -24.50 15.84
N THR A 322 26.54 -23.56 15.41
CA THR A 322 25.09 -23.66 15.57
C THR A 322 24.56 -24.95 14.92
N PRO A 323 23.66 -25.69 15.60
CA PRO A 323 23.02 -26.88 15.07
C PRO A 323 22.44 -26.74 13.66
N SER A 324 22.66 -27.75 12.80
CA SER A 324 22.20 -27.75 11.41
C SER A 324 20.68 -27.71 11.30
N ILE A 325 19.98 -28.40 12.20
CA ILE A 325 18.51 -28.44 12.23
C ILE A 325 17.89 -27.05 12.42
N ILE A 326 18.54 -26.17 13.20
CA ILE A 326 18.06 -24.78 13.39
C ILE A 326 18.21 -24.00 12.08
N LYS A 327 19.29 -24.22 11.31
CA LYS A 327 19.51 -23.56 10.02
C LYS A 327 18.53 -24.03 8.95
N GLU A 328 18.29 -25.33 8.85
CA GLU A 328 17.36 -25.91 7.87
C GLU A 328 15.94 -25.38 8.09
N VAL A 329 15.49 -25.41 9.33
CA VAL A 329 14.19 -24.89 9.77
C VAL A 329 14.01 -23.39 9.44
N LEU A 330 15.05 -22.58 9.65
CA LEU A 330 15.00 -21.15 9.33
C LEU A 330 14.87 -20.92 7.81
N ASN A 331 15.53 -21.75 6.99
CA ASN A 331 15.42 -21.64 5.54
C ASN A 331 14.01 -21.98 5.05
N GLU A 332 13.38 -23.02 5.60
CA GLU A 332 12.01 -23.39 5.25
C GLU A 332 11.01 -22.28 5.60
N THR A 333 11.08 -21.74 6.82
CA THR A 333 10.20 -20.65 7.27
C THR A 333 10.38 -19.37 6.46
N VAL A 334 11.61 -19.02 6.07
CA VAL A 334 11.86 -17.89 5.16
C VAL A 334 11.22 -18.13 3.79
N GLY A 335 11.28 -19.37 3.28
CA GLY A 335 10.61 -19.76 2.04
C GLY A 335 9.09 -19.56 2.11
N GLU A 336 8.45 -19.99 3.19
CA GLU A 336 7.01 -19.80 3.42
C GLU A 336 6.62 -18.33 3.50
N ILE A 337 7.39 -17.52 4.24
CA ILE A 337 7.17 -16.07 4.36
C ILE A 337 7.22 -15.39 2.99
N ASN A 338 8.18 -15.77 2.14
CA ASN A 338 8.30 -15.19 0.80
C ASN A 338 7.10 -15.55 -0.08
N ASN A 339 6.62 -16.80 -0.02
CA ASN A 339 5.42 -17.23 -0.73
C ASN A 339 4.17 -16.45 -0.27
N LEU A 340 3.99 -16.28 1.05
CA LEU A 340 2.88 -15.51 1.61
C LEU A 340 2.92 -14.04 1.19
N LYS A 341 4.10 -13.40 1.19
CA LYS A 341 4.28 -12.03 0.69
C LYS A 341 3.88 -11.90 -0.78
N GLN A 342 4.25 -12.86 -1.62
CA GLN A 342 3.86 -12.85 -3.03
C GLN A 342 2.34 -12.94 -3.20
N LYS A 343 1.67 -13.81 -2.44
CA LYS A 343 0.19 -13.91 -2.44
C LYS A 343 -0.48 -12.61 -1.99
N LEU A 344 0.05 -11.97 -0.95
CA LEU A 344 -0.47 -10.70 -0.45
C LEU A 344 -0.40 -9.61 -1.53
N ASN A 345 0.75 -9.46 -2.19
CA ASN A 345 0.93 -8.48 -3.26
C ASN A 345 -0.08 -8.70 -4.41
N ASN A 346 -0.32 -9.95 -4.81
CA ASN A 346 -1.30 -10.27 -5.85
C ASN A 346 -2.73 -9.86 -5.43
N LEU A 347 -3.12 -10.16 -4.19
CA LEU A 347 -4.43 -9.79 -3.66
C LEU A 347 -4.62 -8.27 -3.54
N GLU A 348 -3.57 -7.51 -3.27
CA GLU A 348 -3.63 -6.05 -3.26
C GLU A 348 -3.88 -5.47 -4.65
N VAL A 349 -3.23 -6.04 -5.68
CA VAL A 349 -3.46 -5.68 -7.08
C VAL A 349 -4.90 -5.98 -7.49
N ASP A 350 -5.40 -7.18 -7.19
CA ASP A 350 -6.77 -7.58 -7.50
C ASP A 350 -7.81 -6.67 -6.81
N ASN A 351 -7.60 -6.33 -5.54
CA ASN A 351 -8.47 -5.40 -4.82
C ASN A 351 -8.51 -4.01 -5.45
N LYS A 352 -7.37 -3.52 -5.95
CA LYS A 352 -7.30 -2.22 -6.63
C LYS A 352 -8.09 -2.23 -7.94
N ILE A 353 -7.99 -3.32 -8.71
CA ILE A 353 -8.76 -3.53 -9.94
C ILE A 353 -10.25 -3.57 -9.61
N LEU A 354 -10.65 -4.40 -8.65
CA LEU A 354 -12.06 -4.54 -8.23
C LEU A 354 -12.67 -3.22 -7.77
N LYS A 355 -11.95 -2.41 -6.98
CA LYS A 355 -12.43 -1.08 -6.57
C LYS A 355 -12.68 -0.17 -7.77
N LYS A 356 -11.74 -0.13 -8.72
CA LYS A 356 -11.90 0.67 -9.94
C LYS A 356 -13.12 0.21 -10.75
N THR A 357 -13.28 -1.10 -10.98
CA THR A 357 -14.44 -1.65 -11.69
C THR A 357 -15.75 -1.33 -10.97
N LEU A 358 -15.76 -1.38 -9.64
CA LEU A 358 -16.94 -1.04 -8.84
C LEU A 358 -17.33 0.43 -9.01
N ASP A 359 -16.36 1.34 -8.98
CA ASP A 359 -16.61 2.78 -9.15
C ASP A 359 -17.10 3.09 -10.57
N GLU A 360 -16.52 2.48 -11.59
CA GLU A 360 -16.99 2.56 -12.99
C GLU A 360 -18.43 2.04 -13.13
N THR A 361 -18.73 0.89 -12.52
CA THR A 361 -20.09 0.30 -12.55
C THR A 361 -21.11 1.20 -11.85
N LYS A 362 -20.73 1.83 -10.73
CA LYS A 362 -21.61 2.77 -10.01
C LYS A 362 -21.95 3.99 -10.86
N VAL A 363 -21.00 4.53 -11.64
CA VAL A 363 -21.26 5.67 -12.52
C VAL A 363 -22.24 5.28 -13.63
N ASN A 364 -22.03 4.14 -14.27
CA ASN A 364 -22.86 3.67 -15.39
C ASN A 364 -24.29 3.29 -14.95
N LEU A 365 -24.50 2.98 -13.67
CA LEU A 365 -25.85 2.77 -13.12
C LEU A 365 -26.73 4.01 -13.19
N TYR A 366 -26.16 5.21 -13.06
CA TYR A 366 -26.91 6.47 -13.01
C TYR A 366 -26.75 7.36 -14.24
N LYS A 367 -25.66 7.22 -14.98
CA LYS A 367 -25.33 8.09 -16.11
C LYS A 367 -25.16 7.30 -17.40
N ASN A 368 -25.31 7.99 -18.51
CA ASN A 368 -25.04 7.48 -19.84
C ASN A 368 -23.57 7.71 -20.20
N ASP A 369 -22.87 6.65 -20.60
CA ASP A 369 -21.42 6.65 -20.87
C ASP A 369 -21.01 7.64 -21.97
N LEU A 370 -21.87 7.86 -22.97
CA LEU A 370 -21.57 8.74 -24.09
C LEU A 370 -21.70 10.22 -23.73
N THR A 371 -22.79 10.58 -23.05
CA THR A 371 -23.22 11.98 -22.86
C THR A 371 -23.03 12.51 -21.43
N ASN A 372 -22.75 11.64 -20.47
CA ASN A 372 -22.65 11.95 -19.04
C ASN A 372 -23.93 12.56 -18.42
N LEU A 373 -25.05 12.56 -19.15
CA LEU A 373 -26.39 12.86 -18.63
C LEU A 373 -26.92 11.65 -17.82
N LYS A 374 -27.96 11.86 -17.01
CA LYS A 374 -28.64 10.74 -16.33
C LYS A 374 -29.18 9.76 -17.38
N ASN A 375 -29.05 8.45 -17.15
CA ASN A 375 -29.49 7.45 -18.12
C ASN A 375 -31.02 7.21 -18.05
N GLY A 376 -31.54 6.42 -19.01
CA GLY A 376 -32.96 6.06 -19.03
C GLY A 376 -33.46 5.30 -17.81
N LYS A 377 -32.60 4.56 -17.10
CA LYS A 377 -32.98 3.89 -15.86
C LYS A 377 -33.24 4.90 -14.74
N SER A 378 -32.34 5.88 -14.58
CA SER A 378 -32.52 6.99 -13.65
C SER A 378 -33.72 7.87 -13.98
N PHE A 379 -34.09 7.99 -15.26
CA PHE A 379 -35.33 8.66 -15.66
C PHE A 379 -36.56 7.96 -15.08
N ILE A 380 -36.68 6.64 -15.29
CA ILE A 380 -37.78 5.83 -14.74
C ILE A 380 -37.80 5.93 -13.21
N GLU A 381 -36.65 5.75 -12.54
CA GLU A 381 -36.56 5.87 -11.08
C GLU A 381 -37.00 7.24 -10.57
N THR A 382 -36.68 8.32 -11.29
CA THR A 382 -37.12 9.68 -10.93
C THR A 382 -38.64 9.80 -11.07
N LEU A 383 -39.22 9.33 -12.18
CA LEU A 383 -40.66 9.37 -12.40
C LEU A 383 -41.42 8.50 -11.39
N SER A 384 -40.93 7.29 -11.07
CA SER A 384 -41.53 6.42 -10.06
C SER A 384 -41.60 7.08 -8.68
N PHE A 385 -40.67 7.99 -8.37
CA PHE A 385 -40.67 8.74 -7.11
C PHE A 385 -41.52 10.01 -7.16
N ASP A 386 -41.45 10.78 -8.25
CA ASP A 386 -42.09 12.08 -8.37
C ASP A 386 -43.57 11.99 -8.77
N LEU A 387 -43.94 11.05 -9.65
CA LEU A 387 -45.29 10.93 -10.21
C LEU A 387 -46.38 10.75 -9.14
N PRO A 388 -46.23 9.87 -8.12
CA PRO A 388 -47.25 9.71 -7.09
C PRO A 388 -47.55 11.03 -6.36
N LYS A 389 -46.50 11.75 -5.95
CA LYS A 389 -46.63 13.05 -5.25
C LYS A 389 -47.26 14.10 -6.16
N ALA A 390 -46.82 14.15 -7.41
CA ALA A 390 -47.32 15.14 -8.35
C ALA A 390 -48.81 14.95 -8.68
N LEU A 391 -49.29 13.70 -8.80
CA LEU A 391 -50.71 13.42 -9.01
C LEU A 391 -51.55 13.71 -7.75
N ASP A 392 -51.08 13.35 -6.56
CA ASP A 392 -51.76 13.63 -5.29
C ASP A 392 -51.87 15.15 -5.02
N GLU A 393 -50.81 15.90 -5.26
CA GLU A 393 -50.72 17.35 -5.03
C GLU A 393 -51.19 18.19 -6.24
N LYS A 394 -51.64 17.54 -7.32
CA LYS A 394 -52.00 18.17 -8.60
C LYS A 394 -50.91 19.10 -9.16
N ARG A 395 -49.64 18.70 -9.02
CA ARG A 395 -48.51 19.37 -9.66
C ARG A 395 -48.37 18.89 -11.10
N ASP A 396 -48.56 19.80 -12.05
CA ASP A 396 -48.49 19.50 -13.48
C ASP A 396 -47.05 19.52 -14.00
N ASN A 397 -46.21 18.60 -13.52
CA ASN A 397 -44.86 18.46 -14.07
C ASN A 397 -44.93 18.04 -15.53
N LYS A 398 -43.97 18.52 -16.34
CA LYS A 398 -43.99 18.33 -17.78
C LYS A 398 -42.70 17.67 -18.25
N ILE A 399 -42.80 16.86 -19.29
CA ILE A 399 -41.65 16.23 -19.93
C ILE A 399 -41.61 16.66 -21.38
N ILE A 400 -40.48 17.25 -21.78
CA ILE A 400 -40.16 17.48 -23.19
C ILE A 400 -39.33 16.29 -23.67
N PHE A 401 -39.89 15.45 -24.53
CA PHE A 401 -39.10 14.46 -25.24
C PHE A 401 -38.46 15.10 -26.47
N ILE A 402 -37.20 14.78 -26.72
CA ILE A 402 -36.41 15.38 -27.81
C ILE A 402 -35.79 14.23 -28.60
N ASN A 403 -36.06 14.16 -29.89
CA ASN A 403 -35.49 13.15 -30.78
C ASN A 403 -34.63 13.80 -31.87
N VAL A 404 -33.41 13.29 -32.05
CA VAL A 404 -32.56 13.63 -33.20
C VAL A 404 -32.98 12.78 -34.41
N ASN A 405 -33.64 13.40 -35.39
CA ASN A 405 -34.34 12.71 -36.48
C ASN A 405 -33.42 12.11 -37.54
N ASN A 406 -32.34 12.82 -37.89
CA ASN A 406 -31.40 12.48 -38.96
C ASN A 406 -30.12 11.78 -38.44
N LEU A 407 -30.13 11.24 -37.22
CA LEU A 407 -28.95 10.56 -36.66
C LEU A 407 -28.46 9.41 -37.55
N SER A 408 -29.38 8.60 -38.10
CA SER A 408 -29.01 7.51 -39.01
C SER A 408 -28.41 8.00 -40.34
N GLU A 409 -28.83 9.17 -40.82
CA GLU A 409 -28.29 9.80 -42.03
C GLU A 409 -26.87 10.33 -41.76
N ILE A 410 -26.67 10.96 -40.60
CA ILE A 410 -25.35 11.41 -40.13
C ILE A 410 -24.40 10.21 -40.00
N ASN A 411 -24.83 9.12 -39.37
CA ASN A 411 -24.01 7.90 -39.23
C ASN A 411 -23.66 7.30 -40.58
N SER A 412 -24.61 7.26 -41.51
CA SER A 412 -24.39 6.72 -42.85
C SER A 412 -23.43 7.57 -43.67
N SER A 413 -23.44 8.89 -43.47
CA SER A 413 -22.64 9.84 -44.24
C SER A 413 -21.24 10.07 -43.66
N TYR A 414 -21.11 10.03 -42.32
CA TYR A 414 -19.88 10.42 -41.62
C TYR A 414 -19.36 9.38 -40.61
N GLY A 415 -20.04 8.23 -40.49
CA GLY A 415 -19.69 7.14 -39.57
C GLY A 415 -20.30 7.27 -38.17
N ASP A 416 -20.37 6.15 -37.46
CA ASP A 416 -21.01 6.08 -36.12
C ASP A 416 -20.36 7.01 -35.09
N THR A 417 -19.05 7.24 -35.20
CA THR A 417 -18.33 8.18 -34.33
C THR A 417 -18.85 9.61 -34.46
N MET A 418 -19.31 10.01 -35.66
CA MET A 418 -19.90 11.33 -35.88
C MET A 418 -21.31 11.42 -35.27
N GLY A 419 -22.07 10.33 -35.32
CA GLY A 419 -23.33 10.22 -34.59
C GLY A 419 -23.15 10.39 -33.09
N ASP A 420 -22.16 9.70 -32.53
CA ASP A 420 -21.80 9.79 -31.12
C ASP A 420 -21.39 11.21 -30.72
N GLU A 421 -20.59 11.88 -31.56
CA GLU A 421 -20.20 13.28 -31.36
C GLU A 421 -21.40 14.22 -31.44
N THR A 422 -22.32 14.00 -32.39
CA THR A 422 -23.57 14.77 -32.50
C THR A 422 -24.41 14.64 -31.21
N LEU A 423 -24.57 13.43 -30.68
CA LEU A 423 -25.29 13.21 -29.42
C LEU A 423 -24.59 13.85 -28.22
N ARG A 424 -23.25 13.83 -28.16
CA ARG A 424 -22.48 14.55 -27.14
C ARG A 424 -22.72 16.05 -27.22
N ASN A 425 -22.65 16.62 -28.40
CA ASN A 425 -22.81 18.06 -28.62
C ASN A 425 -24.24 18.53 -28.29
N VAL A 426 -25.27 17.76 -28.67
CA VAL A 426 -26.64 17.99 -28.20
C VAL A 426 -26.71 17.95 -26.67
N SER A 427 -26.08 16.96 -26.02
CA SER A 427 -26.11 16.86 -24.56
C SER A 427 -25.44 18.05 -23.85
N ILE A 428 -24.37 18.60 -24.42
CA ILE A 428 -23.65 19.77 -23.90
C ILE A 428 -24.57 20.99 -23.99
N LEU A 429 -25.14 21.27 -25.15
CA LEU A 429 -26.05 22.40 -25.36
C LEU A 429 -27.25 22.36 -24.42
N LEU A 430 -27.88 21.19 -24.28
CA LEU A 430 -28.98 21.00 -23.34
C LEU A 430 -28.55 21.27 -21.91
N ARG A 431 -27.40 20.72 -21.48
CA ARG A 431 -26.91 20.84 -20.10
C ARG A 431 -26.55 22.28 -19.71
N GLU A 432 -25.87 23.01 -20.58
CA GLU A 432 -25.44 24.39 -20.33
C GLU A 432 -26.62 25.38 -20.29
N ASN A 433 -27.75 25.01 -20.88
CA ASN A 433 -28.94 25.85 -20.98
C ASN A 433 -30.12 25.37 -20.09
N LYS A 434 -29.90 24.35 -19.26
CA LYS A 434 -30.88 23.82 -18.31
C LYS A 434 -30.95 24.67 -17.04
N GLU A 435 -32.17 24.97 -16.54
CA GLU A 435 -32.31 25.54 -15.20
C GLU A 435 -31.98 24.52 -14.11
N GLU A 436 -31.45 24.97 -12.96
CA GLU A 436 -30.94 24.10 -11.89
C GLU A 436 -31.99 23.10 -11.39
N LYS A 437 -33.25 23.53 -11.24
CA LYS A 437 -34.39 22.71 -10.76
C LYS A 437 -34.89 21.63 -11.73
N HIS A 438 -34.58 21.75 -13.02
CA HIS A 438 -35.03 20.79 -14.05
C HIS A 438 -34.04 19.63 -14.19
N GLU A 439 -34.44 18.52 -14.81
CA GLU A 439 -33.55 17.36 -14.99
C GLU A 439 -33.43 16.94 -16.46
N LEU A 440 -32.25 16.46 -16.85
CA LEU A 440 -31.93 16.04 -18.21
C LEU A 440 -31.49 14.59 -18.24
N TYR A 441 -32.05 13.85 -19.19
CA TYR A 441 -31.80 12.43 -19.34
C TYR A 441 -31.45 12.09 -20.78
N LYS A 442 -30.44 11.23 -20.93
CA LYS A 442 -30.21 10.49 -22.16
C LYS A 442 -30.93 9.16 -22.03
N LEU A 443 -31.97 8.98 -22.84
CA LEU A 443 -32.81 7.77 -22.82
C LEU A 443 -32.13 6.68 -23.65
N LYS A 444 -32.60 6.42 -24.88
CA LYS A 444 -32.05 5.39 -25.78
C LYS A 444 -31.82 5.98 -27.17
N GLY A 445 -30.79 5.52 -27.89
CA GLY A 445 -30.54 5.93 -29.28
C GLY A 445 -30.44 7.45 -29.46
N SER A 446 -31.30 8.03 -30.29
CA SER A 446 -31.42 9.48 -30.56
C SER A 446 -32.27 10.26 -29.54
N LEU A 447 -32.85 9.60 -28.53
CA LEU A 447 -33.86 10.16 -27.64
C LEU A 447 -33.28 10.75 -26.36
N PHE A 448 -33.77 11.93 -25.98
CA PHE A 448 -33.52 12.63 -24.73
C PHE A 448 -34.85 13.02 -24.06
N ALA A 449 -34.79 13.27 -22.75
CA ALA A 449 -35.91 13.84 -22.01
C ALA A 449 -35.44 15.02 -21.16
N TYR A 450 -36.18 16.12 -21.22
CA TYR A 450 -36.04 17.29 -20.37
C TYR A 450 -37.25 17.33 -19.44
N TYR A 451 -37.02 17.08 -18.15
CA TYR A 451 -38.06 17.00 -17.13
C TYR A 451 -38.17 18.33 -16.38
N ILE A 452 -39.32 18.98 -16.53
CA ILE A 452 -39.67 20.27 -15.95
C ILE A 452 -40.49 20.04 -14.68
N LYS A 453 -39.93 20.46 -13.55
CA LYS A 453 -40.60 20.38 -12.25
C LYS A 453 -41.46 21.61 -12.00
N ASP A 454 -42.51 21.44 -11.20
CA ASP A 454 -43.36 22.50 -10.62
C ASP A 454 -44.22 23.30 -11.62
N GLY A 455 -44.69 22.66 -12.70
CA GLY A 455 -45.70 23.26 -13.58
C GLY A 455 -45.27 24.50 -14.35
N ASN A 456 -43.96 24.68 -14.57
CA ASN A 456 -43.47 25.76 -15.43
C ASN A 456 -43.91 25.54 -16.88
N ASP A 457 -44.16 26.64 -17.59
CA ASP A 457 -44.55 26.61 -19.00
C ASP A 457 -43.45 25.95 -19.86
N PRO A 458 -43.72 24.86 -20.58
CA PRO A 458 -42.68 24.11 -21.30
C PRO A 458 -42.23 24.79 -22.61
N TYR A 459 -43.05 25.65 -23.21
CA TYR A 459 -42.80 26.23 -24.54
C TYR A 459 -41.51 27.05 -24.63
N PRO A 460 -41.19 27.95 -23.68
CA PRO A 460 -39.94 28.72 -23.74
C PRO A 460 -38.70 27.82 -23.75
N TYR A 461 -38.75 26.69 -23.03
CA TYR A 461 -37.65 25.73 -23.02
C TYR A 461 -37.58 24.96 -24.34
N ALA A 462 -38.72 24.53 -24.88
CA ALA A 462 -38.79 23.82 -26.16
C ALA A 462 -38.29 24.70 -27.33
N GLU A 463 -38.76 25.94 -27.44
CA GLU A 463 -38.29 26.89 -28.46
C GLU A 463 -36.80 27.18 -28.31
N ARG A 464 -36.33 27.39 -27.07
CA ARG A 464 -34.92 27.59 -26.80
C ARG A 464 -34.09 26.38 -27.23
N ILE A 465 -34.51 25.15 -26.95
CA ILE A 465 -33.82 23.93 -27.37
C ILE A 465 -33.73 23.87 -28.90
N ILE A 466 -34.83 24.15 -29.60
CA ILE A 466 -34.87 24.18 -31.06
C ILE A 466 -33.87 25.20 -31.62
N ASN A 467 -33.93 26.44 -31.15
CA ASN A 467 -33.05 27.51 -31.64
C ASN A 467 -31.58 27.24 -31.30
N LEU A 468 -31.29 26.78 -30.07
CA LEU A 468 -29.92 26.42 -29.66
C LEU A 468 -29.30 25.37 -30.56
N ILE A 469 -30.06 24.35 -30.94
CA ILE A 469 -29.54 23.26 -31.77
C ILE A 469 -29.45 23.71 -33.24
N LYS A 470 -30.46 24.42 -33.74
CA LYS A 470 -30.52 24.92 -35.12
C LYS A 470 -29.44 25.95 -35.44
N ASP A 471 -29.16 26.85 -34.51
CA ASP A 471 -28.27 28.00 -34.73
C ASP A 471 -26.83 27.73 -34.30
N SER A 472 -26.54 26.58 -33.67
CA SER A 472 -25.19 26.24 -33.22
C SER A 472 -24.28 25.78 -34.35
N ASP A 473 -23.04 26.26 -34.31
CA ASP A 473 -21.96 25.91 -35.27
C ASP A 473 -21.07 24.75 -34.77
N ILE A 474 -21.39 24.15 -33.61
CA ILE A 474 -20.62 23.02 -33.07
C ILE A 474 -20.84 21.70 -33.84
N PHE A 475 -21.82 21.67 -34.75
CA PHE A 475 -22.20 20.48 -35.49
C PHE A 475 -21.63 20.53 -36.91
N ILE A 476 -20.99 19.43 -37.32
CA ILE A 476 -20.50 19.26 -38.70
C ILE A 476 -21.69 19.12 -39.67
N GLU A 477 -22.65 18.26 -39.33
CA GLU A 477 -23.99 18.25 -39.94
C GLU A 477 -25.02 18.62 -38.87
N LYS A 478 -25.87 19.62 -39.15
CA LYS A 478 -26.84 20.12 -38.18
C LYS A 478 -27.90 19.05 -37.87
N PRO A 479 -28.06 18.64 -36.60
CA PRO A 479 -29.09 17.70 -36.23
C PRO A 479 -30.46 18.35 -36.37
N LYS A 480 -31.36 17.62 -37.03
CA LYS A 480 -32.78 17.93 -37.11
C LYS A 480 -33.47 17.31 -35.91
N ILE A 481 -34.24 18.10 -35.16
CA ILE A 481 -34.89 17.59 -33.95
C ILE A 481 -36.40 17.65 -34.04
N SER A 482 -37.08 16.71 -33.39
CA SER A 482 -38.49 16.84 -33.08
C SER A 482 -38.66 16.85 -31.57
N LEU A 483 -39.60 17.66 -31.10
CA LEU A 483 -39.94 17.76 -29.69
C LEU A 483 -41.40 17.36 -29.47
N SER A 484 -41.66 16.68 -28.37
CA SER A 484 -43.02 16.50 -27.88
C SER A 484 -43.11 16.83 -26.41
N ILE A 485 -44.30 17.25 -25.98
CA ILE A 485 -44.56 17.56 -24.57
C ILE A 485 -45.62 16.62 -24.04
N VAL A 486 -45.38 16.08 -22.85
CA VAL A 486 -46.33 15.29 -22.08
C VAL A 486 -46.50 15.93 -20.70
N SER A 487 -47.75 16.22 -20.34
CA SER A 487 -48.14 16.80 -19.05
C SER A 487 -48.57 15.72 -18.07
N PHE A 488 -48.13 15.79 -16.82
CA PHE A 488 -48.73 14.93 -15.77
C PHE A 488 -50.21 15.23 -15.56
N GLY A 489 -50.65 16.46 -15.85
CA GLY A 489 -52.04 16.88 -15.82
C GLY A 489 -52.96 16.08 -16.74
N GLU A 490 -52.43 15.45 -17.80
CA GLU A 490 -53.17 14.53 -18.67
C GLU A 490 -53.65 13.29 -17.91
N TYR A 491 -53.02 12.97 -16.77
CA TYR A 491 -53.25 11.76 -15.98
C TYR A 491 -53.86 12.03 -14.59
N PHE A 492 -54.23 13.28 -14.25
CA PHE A 492 -54.80 13.62 -12.92
C PHE A 492 -56.08 12.85 -12.54
N ASN A 493 -56.83 12.36 -13.54
CA ASN A 493 -58.06 11.61 -13.32
C ASN A 493 -57.94 10.11 -13.67
N GLU A 494 -56.73 9.63 -13.98
CA GLU A 494 -56.48 8.23 -14.34
C GLU A 494 -56.48 7.32 -13.11
N LYS A 495 -57.06 6.12 -13.25
CA LYS A 495 -57.16 5.12 -12.17
C LYS A 495 -56.14 3.97 -12.30
N LYS A 496 -55.13 4.14 -13.16
CA LYS A 496 -54.09 3.13 -13.43
C LYS A 496 -53.03 3.14 -12.32
N HIS A 497 -52.29 2.03 -12.21
CA HIS A 497 -51.08 1.99 -11.38
C HIS A 497 -50.01 2.92 -11.97
N TYR A 498 -49.20 3.55 -11.12
CA TYR A 498 -48.18 4.53 -11.52
C TYR A 498 -47.20 3.99 -12.58
N ASP A 499 -46.77 2.72 -12.47
CA ASP A 499 -45.88 2.11 -13.47
C ASP A 499 -46.49 2.12 -14.87
N LYS A 500 -47.81 1.86 -14.99
CA LYS A 500 -48.52 1.93 -16.28
C LYS A 500 -48.67 3.36 -16.78
N ILE A 501 -48.79 4.33 -15.88
CA ILE A 501 -48.85 5.75 -16.25
C ILE A 501 -47.48 6.19 -16.78
N ILE A 502 -46.38 5.72 -16.20
CA ILE A 502 -45.02 5.98 -16.70
C ILE A 502 -44.83 5.40 -18.10
N ASP A 503 -45.30 4.17 -18.34
CA ASP A 503 -45.32 3.57 -19.67
C ASP A 503 -46.16 4.41 -20.65
N ASP A 504 -47.38 4.81 -20.25
CA ASP A 504 -48.25 5.66 -21.07
C ASP A 504 -47.60 7.02 -21.41
N ILE A 505 -46.88 7.63 -20.46
CA ILE A 505 -46.14 8.89 -20.67
C ILE A 505 -45.07 8.72 -21.75
N PHE A 506 -44.34 7.60 -21.71
CA PHE A 506 -43.30 7.29 -22.70
C PHE A 506 -43.89 7.02 -24.08
N ASP A 507 -44.97 6.26 -24.14
CA ASP A 507 -45.69 5.94 -25.38
C ASP A 507 -46.30 7.20 -26.01
N MET A 508 -46.92 8.07 -25.21
CA MET A 508 -47.46 9.35 -25.67
C MET A 508 -46.38 10.29 -26.18
N GLY A 509 -45.24 10.38 -25.46
CA GLY A 509 -44.09 11.17 -25.87
C GLY A 509 -43.56 10.74 -27.24
N GLN A 510 -43.38 9.43 -27.44
CA GLN A 510 -42.91 8.87 -28.71
C GLN A 510 -43.94 9.03 -29.85
N LEU A 511 -45.22 8.79 -29.58
CA LEU A 511 -46.29 8.99 -30.58
C LEU A 511 -46.28 10.44 -31.08
N ARG A 512 -46.25 11.41 -30.17
CA ARG A 512 -46.20 12.83 -30.51
C ARG A 512 -44.93 13.22 -31.26
N LEU A 513 -43.77 12.65 -30.90
CA LEU A 513 -42.52 12.84 -31.65
C LEU A 513 -42.60 12.32 -33.09
N LYS A 514 -43.26 11.16 -33.28
CA LYS A 514 -43.44 10.55 -34.60
C LYS A 514 -44.33 11.41 -35.49
N ILE A 515 -45.40 11.98 -34.92
CA ILE A 515 -46.26 12.95 -35.62
C ILE A 515 -45.49 14.23 -35.93
N ALA A 516 -44.77 14.80 -34.97
CA ALA A 516 -43.94 15.99 -35.15
C ALA A 516 -42.97 15.82 -36.34
N LYS A 517 -42.27 14.68 -36.39
CA LYS A 517 -41.36 14.33 -37.49
C LYS A 517 -42.08 14.23 -38.84
N GLY A 518 -43.31 13.72 -38.87
CA GLY A 518 -44.13 13.62 -40.08
C GLY A 518 -44.56 14.98 -40.64
N ILE A 519 -44.77 15.97 -39.76
CA ILE A 519 -45.08 17.35 -40.15
C ILE A 519 -43.81 18.06 -40.66
N GLY A 520 -42.66 17.80 -40.05
CA GLY A 520 -41.37 18.36 -40.45
C GLY A 520 -40.31 18.36 -39.35
N ASP A 521 -39.13 18.91 -39.69
CA ASP A 521 -38.02 19.02 -38.74
C ASP A 521 -38.11 20.31 -37.91
N ASN A 522 -37.60 20.26 -36.68
CA ASN A 522 -37.58 21.36 -35.69
C ASN A 522 -38.98 21.79 -35.22
N ILE A 523 -39.87 20.81 -35.05
CA ILE A 523 -41.26 21.02 -34.65
C ILE A 523 -41.50 20.55 -33.22
N LEU A 524 -42.28 21.34 -32.49
CA LEU A 524 -42.85 21.02 -31.19
C LEU A 524 -44.29 20.52 -31.37
N PHE A 525 -44.63 19.38 -30.75
CA PHE A 525 -45.98 18.81 -30.84
C PHE A 525 -46.60 18.51 -29.46
N GLU A 526 -47.86 18.92 -29.26
CA GLU A 526 -48.59 18.88 -27.99
C GLU A 526 -50.02 18.32 -28.12
N ASP A 527 -50.69 18.13 -26.98
CA ASP A 527 -52.06 17.60 -26.91
C ASP A 527 -53.11 18.44 -27.64
N HIS A 528 -53.06 19.77 -27.54
CA HIS A 528 -54.05 20.63 -28.22
C HIS A 528 -53.91 20.55 -29.75
N MET A 529 -52.69 20.29 -30.26
CA MET A 529 -52.41 20.08 -31.68
C MET A 529 -52.91 18.72 -32.18
N LEU A 530 -53.11 17.73 -31.30
CA LEU A 530 -53.80 16.48 -31.66
C LEU A 530 -55.24 16.74 -32.05
N LYS A 531 -55.93 17.71 -31.44
CA LYS A 531 -57.33 18.04 -31.78
C LYS A 531 -57.43 18.69 -33.15
N GLU A 532 -56.57 19.65 -33.48
CA GLU A 532 -56.50 20.27 -34.81
C GLU A 532 -56.09 19.26 -35.89
N TYR A 533 -55.11 18.39 -35.62
CA TYR A 533 -54.74 17.28 -36.51
C TYR A 533 -55.86 16.22 -36.66
N SER A 534 -56.70 16.06 -35.63
CA SER A 534 -57.82 15.11 -35.65
C SER A 534 -59.04 15.56 -36.46
N GLU A 535 -59.16 16.85 -36.79
CA GLU A 535 -60.27 17.39 -37.59
C GLU A 535 -60.00 17.30 -39.11
N GLU A 536 -58.73 17.26 -39.52
CA GLU A 536 -58.32 17.12 -40.93
C GLU A 536 -57.99 15.69 -41.36
N SER A 537 -57.92 14.73 -40.42
CA SER A 537 -57.55 13.34 -40.72
C SER A 537 -58.72 12.49 -41.24
N GLU A 538 -58.44 11.69 -42.27
CA GLU A 538 -59.42 10.78 -42.88
C GLU A 538 -59.85 9.68 -41.90
N VAL A 539 -61.14 9.37 -41.93
CA VAL A 539 -61.80 8.52 -40.94
C VAL A 539 -62.00 7.13 -41.51
N VAL A 540 -61.32 6.15 -40.92
CA VAL A 540 -61.41 4.74 -41.29
C VAL A 540 -62.26 3.98 -40.26
N LEU A 541 -63.31 3.33 -40.72
CA LEU A 541 -64.13 2.44 -39.90
C LEU A 541 -63.71 0.97 -40.09
N ILE A 542 -63.20 0.35 -39.04
CA ILE A 542 -62.87 -1.08 -39.03
C ILE A 542 -64.05 -1.88 -38.45
N VAL A 543 -64.54 -2.86 -39.19
CA VAL A 543 -65.68 -3.70 -38.83
C VAL A 543 -65.27 -5.17 -38.82
N ASP A 544 -65.01 -5.69 -37.63
CA ASP A 544 -64.64 -7.10 -37.44
C ASP A 544 -65.10 -7.57 -36.04
N GLU A 545 -65.48 -8.85 -35.93
CA GLU A 545 -65.80 -9.46 -34.64
C GLU A 545 -64.52 -9.79 -33.86
N ASP A 546 -63.44 -10.10 -34.59
CA ASP A 546 -62.12 -10.38 -34.03
C ASP A 546 -61.42 -9.11 -33.56
N GLN A 547 -61.38 -8.95 -32.25
CA GLN A 547 -60.74 -7.81 -31.60
C GLN A 547 -59.22 -7.81 -31.77
N TYR A 548 -58.59 -8.96 -31.97
CA TYR A 548 -57.14 -9.02 -32.18
C TYR A 548 -56.77 -8.40 -33.52
N THR A 549 -57.41 -8.85 -34.61
CA THR A 549 -57.25 -8.24 -35.94
C THR A 549 -57.62 -6.75 -35.94
N THR A 550 -58.72 -6.38 -35.26
CA THR A 550 -59.18 -4.99 -35.15
C THR A 550 -58.13 -4.12 -34.45
N ASN A 551 -57.58 -4.57 -33.33
CA ASN A 551 -56.60 -3.80 -32.56
C ASN A 551 -55.29 -3.64 -33.32
N ILE A 552 -54.82 -4.66 -34.03
CA ILE A 552 -53.62 -4.55 -34.87
C ILE A 552 -53.84 -3.51 -35.96
N LEU A 553 -54.90 -3.65 -36.77
CA LEU A 553 -55.18 -2.69 -37.84
C LEU A 553 -55.41 -1.28 -37.29
N LYS A 554 -56.11 -1.16 -36.17
CA LYS A 554 -56.32 0.12 -35.48
C LYS A 554 -54.98 0.75 -35.10
N ASN A 555 -54.09 0.02 -34.44
CA ASN A 555 -52.81 0.55 -33.98
C ASN A 555 -51.95 1.01 -35.16
N TYR A 556 -51.83 0.18 -36.21
CA TYR A 556 -51.04 0.52 -37.39
C TYR A 556 -51.61 1.70 -38.18
N LEU A 557 -52.93 1.83 -38.30
CA LEU A 557 -53.53 2.94 -39.04
C LEU A 557 -53.56 4.24 -38.20
N ILE A 558 -53.69 4.16 -36.88
CA ILE A 558 -53.48 5.32 -35.98
C ILE A 558 -52.04 5.81 -36.10
N ASP A 559 -51.07 4.90 -36.13
CA ASP A 559 -49.64 5.19 -36.33
C ASP A 559 -49.33 5.93 -37.64
N LEU A 560 -50.24 5.84 -38.61
CA LEU A 560 -50.15 6.50 -39.92
C LEU A 560 -50.97 7.80 -40.00
N GLY A 561 -51.59 8.22 -38.91
CA GLY A 561 -52.34 9.48 -38.82
C GLY A 561 -53.83 9.38 -39.16
N TYR A 562 -54.38 8.17 -39.35
CA TYR A 562 -55.81 7.99 -39.61
C TYR A 562 -56.65 8.01 -38.34
N ARG A 563 -57.87 8.56 -38.44
CA ARG A 563 -58.85 8.49 -37.35
C ARG A 563 -59.64 7.17 -37.42
N ILE A 564 -59.49 6.31 -36.42
CA ILE A 564 -60.09 4.97 -36.45
C ILE A 564 -61.35 4.88 -35.62
N LEU A 565 -62.46 4.51 -36.27
CA LEU A 565 -63.67 4.04 -35.60
C LEU A 565 -63.77 2.52 -35.72
N THR A 566 -64.40 1.86 -34.75
CA THR A 566 -64.51 0.39 -34.75
C THR A 566 -65.94 -0.07 -34.48
N ALA A 567 -66.38 -1.13 -35.17
CA ALA A 567 -67.65 -1.79 -34.92
C ALA A 567 -67.50 -3.31 -34.91
N ARG A 568 -68.21 -4.00 -34.01
CA ARG A 568 -68.15 -5.47 -33.89
C ARG A 568 -69.26 -6.22 -34.63
N ASN A 569 -70.17 -5.50 -35.29
CA ASN A 569 -71.27 -6.08 -36.06
C ASN A 569 -71.75 -5.06 -37.11
N GLY A 570 -72.38 -5.55 -38.18
CA GLY A 570 -72.77 -4.70 -39.29
C GLY A 570 -73.88 -3.69 -38.97
N GLU A 571 -74.78 -3.95 -38.01
CA GLU A 571 -75.80 -2.97 -37.60
C GLU A 571 -75.19 -1.75 -36.91
N LYS A 572 -74.25 -1.98 -35.98
CA LYS A 572 -73.48 -0.91 -35.33
C LYS A 572 -72.63 -0.15 -36.34
N ALA A 573 -72.00 -0.86 -37.28
CA ALA A 573 -71.26 -0.23 -38.36
C ALA A 573 -72.15 0.68 -39.20
N LEU A 574 -73.32 0.20 -39.62
CA LEU A 574 -74.28 0.98 -40.38
C LEU A 574 -74.77 2.20 -39.61
N LYS A 575 -74.99 2.09 -38.29
CA LYS A 575 -75.32 3.23 -37.44
C LYS A 575 -74.21 4.28 -37.46
N ILE A 576 -72.96 3.88 -37.22
CA ILE A 576 -71.79 4.78 -37.26
C ILE A 576 -71.64 5.45 -38.62
N ILE A 577 -71.81 4.70 -39.71
CA ILE A 577 -71.72 5.23 -41.09
C ILE A 577 -72.78 6.31 -41.37
N ASN A 578 -73.96 6.22 -40.75
CA ASN A 578 -75.01 7.22 -40.92
C ASN A 578 -74.85 8.44 -39.99
N GLU A 579 -74.15 8.28 -38.85
CA GLU A 579 -73.99 9.32 -37.82
C GLU A 579 -72.67 10.08 -37.93
N SER A 580 -71.68 9.53 -38.65
CA SER A 580 -70.32 10.08 -38.78
C SER A 580 -69.88 10.19 -40.23
N LYS A 581 -69.00 11.16 -40.54
CA LYS A 581 -68.26 11.21 -41.81
C LYS A 581 -67.21 10.08 -41.80
N ILE A 582 -67.34 9.13 -42.73
CA ILE A 582 -66.43 7.99 -42.91
C ILE A 582 -65.87 8.06 -44.32
N ASP A 583 -64.54 7.99 -44.46
CA ASP A 583 -63.85 8.07 -45.74
C ASP A 583 -63.55 6.66 -46.29
N LEU A 584 -63.27 5.71 -45.39
CA LEU A 584 -63.01 4.30 -45.74
C LEU A 584 -63.65 3.34 -44.72
N VAL A 585 -64.24 2.24 -45.21
CA VAL A 585 -64.67 1.10 -44.38
C VAL A 585 -63.79 -0.12 -44.69
N ILE A 586 -63.22 -0.73 -43.65
CA ILE A 586 -62.53 -2.02 -43.72
C ILE A 586 -63.40 -3.05 -42.98
N SER A 587 -63.95 -4.04 -43.67
CA SER A 587 -64.94 -4.96 -43.08
C SER A 587 -64.59 -6.43 -43.31
N SER A 588 -64.87 -7.29 -42.33
CA SER A 588 -65.03 -8.73 -42.57
C SER A 588 -66.36 -9.02 -43.27
N ILE A 589 -66.45 -10.16 -43.97
CA ILE A 589 -67.73 -10.71 -44.47
C ILE A 589 -68.50 -11.29 -43.29
N SER A 590 -67.86 -12.11 -42.47
CA SER A 590 -68.50 -12.86 -41.39
C SER A 590 -68.71 -11.98 -40.16
N LEU A 591 -69.73 -11.13 -40.22
CA LEU A 591 -70.14 -10.25 -39.12
C LEU A 591 -71.46 -10.70 -38.50
N PRO A 592 -71.63 -10.56 -37.17
CA PRO A 592 -72.92 -10.76 -36.52
C PRO A 592 -73.98 -9.77 -37.03
N LYS A 593 -75.24 -10.19 -37.01
CA LYS A 593 -76.45 -9.42 -37.34
C LYS A 593 -76.61 -8.96 -38.80
N LEU A 594 -75.57 -8.37 -39.37
CA LEU A 594 -75.52 -7.90 -40.75
C LEU A 594 -74.13 -8.18 -41.31
N ASP A 595 -74.05 -9.05 -42.33
CA ASP A 595 -72.78 -9.44 -42.94
C ASP A 595 -72.18 -8.31 -43.81
N GLY A 596 -70.88 -8.40 -44.10
CA GLY A 596 -70.15 -7.35 -44.82
C GLY A 596 -70.67 -7.06 -46.24
N PHE A 597 -71.23 -8.04 -46.96
CA PHE A 597 -71.84 -7.79 -48.27
C PHE A 597 -73.17 -7.05 -48.12
N SER A 598 -73.99 -7.49 -47.19
CA SER A 598 -75.27 -6.82 -46.89
C SER A 598 -75.07 -5.41 -46.35
N LEU A 599 -74.00 -5.17 -45.59
CA LEU A 599 -73.60 -3.83 -45.14
C LEU A 599 -73.30 -2.92 -46.34
N LYS A 600 -72.44 -3.36 -47.29
CA LYS A 600 -72.15 -2.58 -48.50
C LYS A 600 -73.39 -2.38 -49.38
N GLN A 601 -74.27 -3.38 -49.49
CA GLN A 601 -75.52 -3.24 -50.22
C GLN A 601 -76.41 -2.13 -49.63
N LYS A 602 -76.58 -2.11 -48.31
CA LYS A 602 -77.33 -1.04 -47.61
C LYS A 602 -76.66 0.34 -47.74
N MET A 603 -75.32 0.40 -47.80
CA MET A 603 -74.61 1.65 -48.10
C MET A 603 -74.90 2.14 -49.53
N ASN A 604 -75.05 1.23 -50.49
CA ASN A 604 -75.32 1.61 -51.88
C ASN A 604 -76.75 2.15 -52.11
N GLU A 605 -77.68 1.90 -51.20
CA GLU A 605 -79.06 2.43 -51.26
C GLU A 605 -79.13 3.94 -50.98
N LYS A 606 -78.13 4.52 -50.31
CA LYS A 606 -78.10 5.96 -49.97
C LYS A 606 -76.99 6.69 -50.72
N SER A 607 -77.30 7.85 -51.28
CA SER A 607 -76.35 8.65 -52.07
C SER A 607 -75.14 9.15 -51.28
N ASN A 608 -75.31 9.40 -49.98
CA ASN A 608 -74.26 9.91 -49.09
C ASN A 608 -73.27 8.83 -48.62
N THR A 609 -73.65 7.54 -48.61
CA THR A 609 -72.78 6.45 -48.14
C THR A 609 -72.28 5.55 -49.27
N ARG A 610 -72.90 5.59 -50.45
CA ARG A 610 -72.49 4.83 -51.64
C ARG A 610 -71.06 5.12 -52.09
N LYS A 611 -70.59 6.36 -51.94
CA LYS A 611 -69.26 6.82 -52.37
C LYS A 611 -68.13 6.46 -51.41
N ILE A 612 -68.44 6.05 -50.19
CA ILE A 612 -67.45 5.68 -49.18
C ILE A 612 -66.67 4.46 -49.68
N LYS A 613 -65.33 4.55 -49.64
CA LYS A 613 -64.45 3.47 -50.08
C LYS A 613 -64.64 2.27 -49.16
N PHE A 614 -64.52 1.06 -49.70
CA PHE A 614 -64.80 -0.17 -48.96
C PHE A 614 -63.78 -1.25 -49.29
N ILE A 615 -63.13 -1.79 -48.27
CA ILE A 615 -62.22 -2.93 -48.35
C ILE A 615 -62.84 -4.11 -47.60
N LEU A 616 -62.83 -5.29 -48.20
CA LEU A 616 -63.12 -6.53 -47.52
C LEU A 616 -61.83 -7.23 -47.08
N ILE A 617 -61.78 -7.70 -45.84
CA ILE A 617 -60.69 -8.54 -45.33
C ILE A 617 -61.30 -9.79 -44.69
N ASP A 618 -61.18 -10.95 -45.33
CA ASP A 618 -61.83 -12.18 -44.84
C ASP A 618 -61.11 -13.47 -45.25
N PHE A 619 -61.33 -14.56 -44.51
CA PHE A 619 -60.85 -15.90 -44.89
C PHE A 619 -61.60 -16.44 -46.13
N LYS A 620 -62.85 -16.02 -46.36
CA LYS A 620 -63.75 -16.51 -47.43
C LYS A 620 -63.52 -15.86 -48.80
N LYS A 621 -62.29 -15.43 -49.10
CA LYS A 621 -61.93 -14.94 -50.44
C LYS A 621 -61.89 -16.10 -51.44
N SER A 622 -62.94 -16.20 -52.26
CA SER A 622 -63.11 -17.19 -53.34
C SER A 622 -63.43 -16.47 -54.67
N PRO A 623 -63.31 -17.12 -55.85
CA PRO A 623 -63.67 -16.51 -57.13
C PRO A 623 -65.12 -16.00 -57.17
N SER A 624 -66.07 -16.75 -56.59
CA SER A 624 -67.48 -16.36 -56.53
C SER A 624 -67.72 -15.14 -55.63
N ASN A 625 -67.13 -15.11 -54.43
CA ASN A 625 -67.23 -13.97 -53.52
C ASN A 625 -66.48 -12.74 -54.03
N THR A 626 -65.39 -12.95 -54.78
CA THR A 626 -64.62 -11.86 -55.41
C THR A 626 -65.45 -11.19 -56.51
N LYS A 627 -66.10 -11.99 -57.37
CA LYS A 627 -67.06 -11.47 -58.38
C LYS A 627 -68.20 -10.68 -57.72
N ARG A 628 -68.75 -11.20 -56.62
CA ARG A 628 -69.80 -10.52 -55.83
C ARG A 628 -69.30 -9.20 -55.23
N ALA A 629 -68.09 -9.18 -54.67
CA ALA A 629 -67.49 -7.97 -54.10
C ALA A 629 -67.36 -6.86 -55.16
N TYR A 630 -66.83 -7.18 -56.34
CA TYR A 630 -66.70 -6.22 -57.43
C TYR A 630 -68.04 -5.72 -57.94
N SER A 631 -69.05 -6.59 -58.08
CA SER A 631 -70.40 -6.14 -58.49
C SER A 631 -71.06 -5.17 -57.51
N LEU A 632 -70.63 -5.15 -56.24
CA LEU A 632 -71.11 -4.23 -55.21
C LEU A 632 -70.26 -2.95 -55.08
N GLY A 633 -69.23 -2.79 -55.91
CA GLY A 633 -68.33 -1.64 -55.88
C GLY A 633 -67.38 -1.63 -54.69
N ILE A 634 -66.91 -2.79 -54.24
CA ILE A 634 -65.89 -2.92 -53.19
C ILE A 634 -64.52 -2.71 -53.84
N ASN A 635 -63.71 -1.82 -53.26
CA ASN A 635 -62.44 -1.37 -53.83
C ASN A 635 -61.39 -2.49 -53.83
N TYR A 636 -61.22 -3.17 -52.69
CA TYR A 636 -60.27 -4.28 -52.54
C TYR A 636 -60.86 -5.40 -51.71
N PHE A 637 -60.43 -6.64 -52.00
CA PHE A 637 -60.74 -7.81 -51.20
C PHE A 637 -59.43 -8.51 -50.85
N ILE A 638 -59.03 -8.49 -49.59
CA ILE A 638 -57.80 -9.06 -49.04
C ILE A 638 -58.14 -10.38 -48.32
N LYS A 639 -57.29 -11.41 -48.49
CA LYS A 639 -57.50 -12.72 -47.86
C LYS A 639 -56.81 -12.74 -46.49
N LYS A 640 -57.46 -13.30 -45.47
CA LYS A 640 -56.81 -13.63 -44.19
C LYS A 640 -56.08 -14.99 -44.27
N PRO A 641 -54.88 -15.15 -43.65
CA PRO A 641 -54.06 -14.10 -43.02
C PRO A 641 -53.42 -13.17 -44.06
N PHE A 642 -53.12 -11.92 -43.67
CA PHE A 642 -52.55 -10.87 -44.52
C PHE A 642 -51.28 -10.30 -43.90
N LEU A 643 -50.44 -9.67 -44.72
CA LEU A 643 -49.33 -8.83 -44.26
C LEU A 643 -49.86 -7.43 -43.95
N ILE A 644 -49.48 -6.87 -42.81
CA ILE A 644 -50.04 -5.58 -42.36
C ILE A 644 -49.62 -4.44 -43.30
N GLU A 645 -48.40 -4.52 -43.83
CA GLU A 645 -47.83 -3.58 -44.79
C GLU A 645 -48.61 -3.57 -46.11
N GLU A 646 -49.17 -4.70 -46.53
CA GLU A 646 -50.02 -4.80 -47.73
C GLU A 646 -51.32 -4.03 -47.53
N VAL A 647 -51.97 -4.21 -46.36
CA VAL A 647 -53.20 -3.49 -46.03
C VAL A 647 -52.93 -1.99 -45.94
N VAL A 648 -51.86 -1.60 -45.24
CA VAL A 648 -51.43 -0.21 -45.12
C VAL A 648 -51.17 0.44 -46.49
N GLY A 649 -50.43 -0.24 -47.36
CA GLY A 649 -50.15 0.27 -48.71
C GLY A 649 -51.42 0.45 -49.54
N ILE A 650 -52.37 -0.48 -49.43
CA ILE A 650 -53.67 -0.39 -50.10
C ILE A 650 -54.51 0.77 -49.54
N VAL A 651 -54.55 0.93 -48.21
CA VAL A 651 -55.28 2.02 -47.56
C VAL A 651 -54.74 3.38 -48.01
N ASN A 652 -53.41 3.57 -47.95
CA ASN A 652 -52.75 4.79 -48.40
C ASN A 652 -53.05 5.09 -49.87
N ASN A 653 -53.02 4.08 -50.76
CA ASN A 653 -53.29 4.29 -52.18
C ASN A 653 -54.75 4.68 -52.45
N ILE A 654 -55.71 4.02 -51.78
CA ILE A 654 -57.14 4.32 -51.96
C ILE A 654 -57.50 5.71 -51.48
N ILE A 655 -56.84 6.17 -50.43
CA ILE A 655 -57.14 7.44 -49.78
C ILE A 655 -56.36 8.59 -50.42
N LEU A 656 -55.04 8.46 -50.65
CA LEU A 656 -54.20 9.50 -51.28
C LEU A 656 -54.34 9.57 -52.82
N GLY A 657 -54.76 8.48 -53.48
CA GLY A 657 -54.87 8.39 -54.93
C GLY A 657 -55.90 9.33 -55.58
N ASP A 658 -56.69 10.05 -54.79
CA ASP A 658 -57.65 11.07 -55.25
C ASP A 658 -57.04 12.49 -55.34
N TYR A 659 -55.74 12.70 -55.04
CA TYR A 659 -55.02 13.98 -55.27
C TYR A 659 -54.35 14.11 -56.65
N SER A 660 -54.46 13.09 -57.49
CA SER A 660 -53.97 13.09 -58.88
C SER A 660 -55.09 12.74 -59.85
N ALA A 661 -55.97 13.72 -60.09
CA ALA A 661 -56.92 13.77 -61.20
C ALA A 661 -56.98 15.19 -61.76
#